data_AF-A0A161VFH3-F1
#
_entry.id   AF-A0A161VFH3-F1
#
_cell.length_a   1.000
_cell.length_b   1.000
_cell.length_c   1.000
_cell.angle_alpha   90.00
_cell.angle_beta   90.00
_cell.angle_gamma   90.00
#
_symmetry.space_group_name_H-M   'P 1'
#
loop_
_entity.id
_entity.type
_entity.pdbx_description
1 polymer ?
#
loop_
_entity_poly.entity_id
_entity_poly.type
_entity_poly.pdbx_seq_one_letter_code
_entity_poly.pdbx_strand_id
1 'polypeptide(L)'
;LSFGAHQHTSTIMAPRVIVVGGGLSGLSAAHTIYLAGGNVVVLDKQGFFGGNSTKATSGINGALTRTQVDTGIADSVKQFYDDTLKSARDKARPDLIKVLTYKSAAAVEWLQDVFNLDLTLVSRLGGHSQPRTHRGHDAKFPGMAITYALMQRLEELAETEPGRVEIIKKARVTGLNKDGNTITGVTYEFNGEEQKVDGPVILATGGYAADFGETSLLKKHRPDTYGLATTNGTHATGDGQKMVMAIGGNGIDMDKVQVHPTGLVDPKDPGSKWKFLAAEALRGEGGLLLNADGDRFCDELGHRDYVSGMMWKEKDKSKFPIRLVLNSKASKVLDFHTRHYSGRGLMKKMTGAELAKEIGCKPEHLQKTFTTYNAIADGKQKDPWGKKFFHNLPLDINDDFHVALMEPVLHFTMGGIEINDKAQVLNTEQKPFDGLFACGELAGGVHGANRLGGSSLLGCVVYGRVAGDTASNYLFQQALSGAGGAASRLGQISLHLDPAQPGRVTIDWNNAGGAGGQGIPAQQTTSAAGPTPVKDGQKASKPNNPKEFTIPEKEFTMEEVAKHNTKEDLWVVVKGVVMDLSNWLEEHPGGPQAIMNFMGRDATEEFEMLHDDEVIPKYAPQQVIGRVKGQTPSLEI
;
A
#
# COMPACT_ATOMS: atom_id res chain seq x y z
N LEU A 1 25.65 -40.81 42.39
CA LEU A 1 24.93 -39.54 42.12
C LEU A 1 25.86 -38.66 41.28
N SER A 2 25.73 -38.73 39.96
CA SER A 2 26.50 -37.92 39.00
C SER A 2 25.52 -37.01 38.29
N PHE A 3 25.72 -35.70 38.42
CA PHE A 3 24.94 -34.67 37.74
C PHE A 3 25.24 -34.70 36.24
N GLY A 4 24.23 -34.92 35.41
CA GLY A 4 24.29 -34.71 33.96
C GLY A 4 23.93 -33.27 33.64
N ALA A 5 24.88 -32.50 33.14
CA ALA A 5 24.62 -31.20 32.56
C ALA A 5 23.91 -31.38 31.21
N HIS A 6 22.65 -30.95 31.12
CA HIS A 6 21.97 -30.78 29.84
C HIS A 6 22.62 -29.60 29.09
N GLN A 7 23.43 -29.90 28.08
CA GLN A 7 23.81 -28.92 27.08
C GLN A 7 22.57 -28.56 26.26
N HIS A 8 22.09 -27.34 26.42
CA HIS A 8 21.22 -26.71 25.43
C HIS A 8 22.04 -26.50 24.15
N THR A 9 21.86 -27.39 23.17
CA THR A 9 22.25 -27.09 21.79
C THR A 9 21.31 -26.02 21.27
N SER A 10 21.72 -24.76 21.39
CA SER A 10 21.15 -23.66 20.61
C SER A 10 21.41 -23.97 19.14
N THR A 11 20.38 -24.36 18.41
CA THR A 11 20.42 -24.43 16.95
C THR A 11 20.70 -23.01 16.47
N ILE A 12 21.91 -22.76 15.96
CA ILE A 12 22.27 -21.48 15.37
C ILE A 12 21.32 -21.29 14.18
N MET A 13 20.35 -20.38 14.32
CA MET A 13 19.46 -20.04 13.23
C MET A 13 20.28 -19.33 12.14
N ALA A 14 20.05 -19.70 10.88
CA ALA A 14 20.76 -19.12 9.77
C ALA A 14 20.61 -17.58 9.77
N PRO A 15 21.66 -16.83 9.38
CA PRO A 15 21.60 -15.38 9.24
C PRO A 15 20.37 -14.94 8.44
N ARG A 16 19.66 -13.93 8.95
CA ARG A 16 18.43 -13.40 8.35
C ARG A 16 18.39 -11.88 8.41
N VAL A 17 17.65 -11.27 7.50
CA VAL A 17 17.28 -9.85 7.57
C VAL A 17 15.94 -9.70 8.29
N ILE A 18 15.83 -8.73 9.18
CA ILE A 18 14.58 -8.39 9.86
C ILE A 18 13.91 -7.25 9.10
N VAL A 19 12.67 -7.47 8.64
CA VAL A 19 11.83 -6.44 8.03
C VAL A 19 10.71 -6.07 8.98
N VAL A 20 10.61 -4.80 9.35
CA VAL A 20 9.58 -4.29 10.27
C VAL A 20 8.51 -3.52 9.51
N GLY A 21 7.32 -4.12 9.41
CA GLY A 21 6.15 -3.59 8.70
C GLY A 21 5.85 -4.38 7.42
N GLY A 22 4.72 -5.06 7.37
CA GLY A 22 4.20 -5.82 6.23
C GLY A 22 3.41 -4.96 5.24
N GLY A 23 3.71 -3.66 5.13
CA GLY A 23 3.20 -2.81 4.03
C GLY A 23 3.91 -3.09 2.71
N LEU A 24 3.50 -2.42 1.62
CA LEU A 24 4.09 -2.65 0.29
C LEU A 24 5.62 -2.51 0.28
N SER A 25 6.20 -1.58 1.03
CA SER A 25 7.66 -1.41 1.08
C SER A 25 8.36 -2.59 1.74
N GLY A 26 7.82 -3.08 2.86
CA GLY A 26 8.40 -4.21 3.58
C GLY A 26 8.23 -5.51 2.82
N LEU A 27 7.06 -5.74 2.20
CA LEU A 27 6.85 -6.87 1.30
C LEU A 27 7.78 -6.82 0.09
N SER A 28 8.00 -5.65 -0.50
CA SER A 28 8.95 -5.47 -1.60
C SER A 28 10.39 -5.77 -1.16
N ALA A 29 10.78 -5.35 0.05
CA ALA A 29 12.08 -5.66 0.62
C ALA A 29 12.24 -7.16 0.89
N ALA A 30 11.25 -7.79 1.53
CA ALA A 30 11.27 -9.21 1.87
C ALA A 30 11.41 -10.10 0.62
N HIS A 31 10.63 -9.84 -0.43
CA HIS A 31 10.76 -10.54 -1.71
C HIS A 31 12.13 -10.31 -2.35
N THR A 32 12.66 -9.09 -2.28
CA THR A 32 13.99 -8.79 -2.83
C THR A 32 15.09 -9.56 -2.10
N ILE A 33 15.02 -9.63 -0.76
CA ILE A 33 15.94 -10.43 0.06
C ILE A 33 15.85 -11.90 -0.32
N TYR A 34 14.64 -12.45 -0.40
CA TYR A 34 14.40 -13.84 -0.77
C TYR A 34 14.94 -14.15 -2.18
N LEU A 35 14.69 -13.29 -3.17
CA LEU A 35 15.18 -13.45 -4.54
C LEU A 35 16.71 -13.31 -4.64
N ALA A 36 17.34 -12.55 -3.74
CA ALA A 36 18.79 -12.47 -3.60
C ALA A 36 19.40 -13.67 -2.85
N GLY A 37 18.61 -14.67 -2.48
CA GLY A 37 19.07 -15.88 -1.78
C GLY A 37 19.17 -15.73 -0.25
N GLY A 38 18.73 -14.60 0.32
CA GLY A 38 18.72 -14.38 1.77
C GLY A 38 17.53 -15.03 2.48
N ASN A 39 17.63 -15.07 3.81
CA ASN A 39 16.52 -15.43 4.71
C ASN A 39 15.92 -14.14 5.31
N VAL A 40 14.62 -14.13 5.54
CA VAL A 40 13.89 -12.95 6.03
C VAL A 40 12.90 -13.32 7.11
N VAL A 41 12.84 -12.50 8.15
CA VAL A 41 11.73 -12.46 9.10
C VAL A 41 10.98 -11.14 8.93
N VAL A 42 9.65 -11.21 8.78
CA VAL A 42 8.79 -10.02 8.67
C VAL A 42 7.94 -9.90 9.93
N LEU A 43 8.13 -8.79 10.64
CA LEU A 43 7.36 -8.43 11.84
C LEU A 43 6.32 -7.37 11.49
N ASP A 44 5.07 -7.56 11.88
CA ASP A 44 4.04 -6.51 11.77
C ASP A 44 3.21 -6.44 13.05
N LYS A 45 2.93 -5.22 13.52
CA LYS A 45 2.13 -4.97 14.71
C LYS A 45 0.65 -5.28 14.51
N GLN A 46 0.18 -5.38 13.27
CA GLN A 46 -1.21 -5.68 12.94
C GLN A 46 -1.42 -7.18 12.73
N GLY A 47 -2.67 -7.63 12.86
CA GLY A 47 -3.07 -9.01 12.54
C GLY A 47 -3.08 -9.31 11.05
N PHE A 48 -2.97 -8.29 10.20
CA PHE A 48 -2.98 -8.43 8.74
C PHE A 48 -2.03 -7.42 8.08
N PHE A 49 -1.37 -7.86 7.01
CA PHE A 49 -0.38 -7.07 6.27
C PHE A 49 -1.01 -6.02 5.36
N GLY A 50 -0.22 -5.01 4.98
CA GLY A 50 -0.53 -4.09 3.90
C GLY A 50 -0.60 -2.62 4.29
N GLY A 51 -1.01 -2.33 5.52
CA GLY A 51 -1.06 -0.96 6.06
C GLY A 51 -1.84 0.01 5.16
N ASN A 52 -1.35 1.24 4.99
CA ASN A 52 -1.96 2.20 4.06
C ASN A 52 -1.83 1.82 2.57
N SER A 53 -0.94 0.89 2.22
CA SER A 53 -0.66 0.57 0.80
C SER A 53 -1.87 -0.05 0.11
N THR A 54 -2.63 -0.88 0.83
CA THR A 54 -3.86 -1.52 0.33
C THR A 54 -4.98 -0.50 0.06
N LYS A 55 -4.92 0.68 0.68
CA LYS A 55 -5.89 1.77 0.52
C LYS A 55 -5.60 2.67 -0.68
N ALA A 56 -4.49 2.48 -1.39
CA ALA A 56 -4.13 3.34 -2.51
C ALA A 56 -5.01 3.08 -3.74
N THR A 57 -5.70 4.11 -4.23
CA THR A 57 -6.78 3.96 -5.22
C THR A 57 -6.42 4.37 -6.64
N SER A 58 -5.36 5.15 -6.86
CA SER A 58 -5.10 5.76 -8.18
C SER A 58 -4.14 4.98 -9.07
N GLY A 59 -3.13 4.32 -8.49
CA GLY A 59 -2.11 3.58 -9.25
C GLY A 59 -0.67 3.88 -8.83
N ILE A 60 0.28 3.31 -9.56
CA ILE A 60 1.72 3.41 -9.34
C ILE A 60 2.40 4.13 -10.51
N ASN A 61 3.32 5.05 -10.24
CA ASN A 61 4.01 5.76 -11.32
C ASN A 61 5.11 4.90 -11.98
N GLY A 62 5.24 5.00 -13.29
CA GLY A 62 6.35 4.43 -14.06
C GLY A 62 6.62 5.28 -15.29
N ALA A 63 7.89 5.58 -15.58
CA ALA A 63 8.26 6.34 -16.77
C ALA A 63 9.14 5.51 -17.69
N LEU A 64 8.85 5.55 -18.99
CA LEU A 64 9.44 4.72 -20.04
C LEU A 64 9.20 3.22 -19.78
N THR A 65 7.98 2.86 -19.40
CA THR A 65 7.58 1.44 -19.22
C THR A 65 7.22 0.79 -20.55
N ARG A 66 7.31 -0.55 -20.65
CA ARG A 66 6.77 -1.31 -21.80
C ARG A 66 5.34 -0.88 -22.16
N THR A 67 4.46 -0.79 -21.17
CA THR A 67 3.07 -0.33 -21.35
C THR A 67 2.97 1.07 -21.97
N GLN A 68 3.80 2.04 -21.55
CA GLN A 68 3.79 3.38 -22.15
C GLN A 68 4.25 3.35 -23.61
N VAL A 69 5.26 2.52 -23.93
CA VAL A 69 5.73 2.34 -25.30
C VAL A 69 4.63 1.74 -26.18
N ASP A 70 3.98 0.66 -25.72
CA ASP A 70 2.94 -0.06 -26.45
C ASP A 70 1.70 0.81 -26.70
N THR A 71 1.41 1.75 -25.80
CA THR A 71 0.28 2.69 -25.89
C THR A 71 0.64 4.02 -26.56
N GLY A 72 1.88 4.17 -27.04
CA GLY A 72 2.33 5.39 -27.74
C GLY A 72 2.49 6.61 -26.84
N ILE A 73 2.64 6.44 -25.53
CA ILE A 73 2.87 7.53 -24.58
C ILE A 73 4.34 7.94 -24.61
N ALA A 74 4.61 9.14 -25.15
CA ALA A 74 5.94 9.73 -25.23
C ALA A 74 6.39 10.36 -23.89
N ASP A 75 6.60 9.53 -22.88
CA ASP A 75 7.21 9.90 -21.60
C ASP A 75 8.71 9.57 -21.57
N SER A 76 9.42 10.15 -20.61
CA SER A 76 10.82 9.84 -20.36
C SER A 76 11.15 9.93 -18.88
N VAL A 77 12.15 9.17 -18.47
CA VAL A 77 12.69 9.24 -17.10
C VAL A 77 13.10 10.67 -16.74
N LYS A 78 13.66 11.43 -17.68
CA LYS A 78 14.03 12.84 -17.46
C LYS A 78 12.80 13.71 -17.17
N GLN A 79 11.73 13.58 -17.95
CA GLN A 79 10.50 14.34 -17.70
C GLN A 79 9.89 14.00 -16.34
N PHE A 80 9.92 12.72 -15.95
CA PHE A 80 9.44 12.34 -14.62
C PHE A 80 10.35 12.87 -13.50
N TYR A 81 11.67 12.85 -13.68
CA TYR A 81 12.62 13.49 -12.77
C TYR A 81 12.36 14.99 -12.62
N ASP A 82 12.20 15.72 -13.73
CA ASP A 82 11.96 17.17 -13.73
C ASP A 82 10.64 17.53 -13.04
N ASP A 83 9.56 16.79 -13.30
CA ASP A 83 8.27 16.96 -12.63
C ASP A 83 8.42 16.75 -11.11
N THR A 84 9.12 15.69 -10.70
CA THR A 84 9.35 15.37 -9.29
C THR A 84 10.20 16.42 -8.61
N LEU A 85 11.27 16.88 -9.26
CA LEU A 85 12.14 17.96 -8.77
C LEU A 85 11.35 19.27 -8.57
N LYS A 86 10.53 19.63 -9.56
CA LYS A 86 9.65 20.80 -9.48
C LYS A 86 8.65 20.70 -8.33
N SER A 87 8.10 19.52 -8.05
CA SER A 87 7.19 19.29 -6.92
C SER A 87 7.92 19.33 -5.57
N ALA A 88 9.17 18.87 -5.51
CA ALA A 88 9.98 18.83 -4.30
C ALA A 88 10.45 20.22 -3.81
N ARG A 89 10.55 21.21 -4.72
CA ARG A 89 10.92 22.61 -4.43
C ARG A 89 12.29 22.72 -3.75
N ASP A 90 12.41 23.56 -2.73
CA ASP A 90 13.60 23.83 -1.93
C ASP A 90 14.05 22.63 -1.08
N LYS A 91 13.22 21.58 -0.99
CA LYS A 91 13.50 20.33 -0.27
C LYS A 91 13.92 19.19 -1.19
N ALA A 92 14.28 19.49 -2.42
CA ALA A 92 14.72 18.49 -3.37
C ALA A 92 15.99 17.78 -2.90
N ARG A 93 15.97 16.44 -2.99
CA ARG A 93 17.13 15.56 -2.86
C ARG A 93 17.37 14.85 -4.19
N PRO A 94 18.19 15.43 -5.09
CA PRO A 94 18.46 14.88 -6.42
C PRO A 94 18.93 13.43 -6.42
N ASP A 95 19.72 13.04 -5.42
CA ASP A 95 20.19 11.67 -5.19
C ASP A 95 19.01 10.70 -5.04
N LEU A 96 18.04 11.04 -4.19
CA LEU A 96 16.87 10.20 -3.93
C LEU A 96 15.86 10.24 -5.09
N ILE A 97 15.58 11.42 -5.64
CA ILE A 97 14.65 11.59 -6.77
C ILE A 97 15.15 10.82 -8.00
N LYS A 98 16.46 10.78 -8.22
CA LYS A 98 17.06 9.99 -9.30
C LYS A 98 16.79 8.50 -9.09
N VAL A 99 17.02 7.96 -7.90
CA VAL A 99 16.71 6.55 -7.59
C VAL A 99 15.23 6.25 -7.85
N LEU A 100 14.32 7.07 -7.32
CA LEU A 100 12.87 6.89 -7.48
C LEU A 100 12.45 6.84 -8.95
N THR A 101 12.90 7.80 -9.75
CA THR A 101 12.43 8.00 -11.12
C THR A 101 13.13 7.07 -12.11
N TYR A 102 14.44 6.85 -11.97
CA TYR A 102 15.22 6.01 -12.89
C TYR A 102 14.99 4.51 -12.68
N LYS A 103 14.54 4.09 -11.49
CA LYS A 103 14.13 2.69 -11.23
C LYS A 103 12.63 2.45 -11.46
N SER A 104 11.88 3.45 -11.93
CA SER A 104 10.41 3.37 -11.95
C SER A 104 9.85 2.34 -12.93
N ALA A 105 10.38 2.25 -14.15
CA ALA A 105 9.97 1.21 -15.09
C ALA A 105 10.26 -0.20 -14.58
N ALA A 106 11.48 -0.44 -14.11
CA ALA A 106 11.87 -1.73 -13.54
C ALA A 106 11.01 -2.14 -12.33
N ALA A 107 10.54 -1.17 -11.52
CA ALA A 107 9.63 -1.44 -10.42
C ALA A 107 8.24 -1.87 -10.91
N VAL A 108 7.66 -1.17 -11.90
CA VAL A 108 6.37 -1.53 -12.50
C VAL A 108 6.46 -2.89 -13.20
N GLU A 109 7.52 -3.11 -13.98
CA GLU A 109 7.72 -4.35 -14.74
C GLU A 109 8.01 -5.54 -13.81
N TRP A 110 8.71 -5.34 -12.70
CA TRP A 110 8.86 -6.38 -11.69
C TRP A 110 7.52 -6.82 -11.09
N LEU A 111 6.61 -5.87 -10.84
CA LEU A 111 5.26 -6.21 -10.38
C LEU A 111 4.49 -7.03 -11.42
N GLN A 112 4.60 -6.65 -12.69
CA GLN A 112 3.97 -7.39 -13.80
C GLN A 112 4.56 -8.79 -13.94
N ASP A 113 5.89 -8.91 -13.97
CA ASP A 113 6.55 -10.17 -14.33
C ASP A 113 6.60 -11.17 -13.16
N VAL A 114 6.81 -10.70 -11.93
CA VAL A 114 6.99 -11.59 -10.76
C VAL A 114 5.67 -11.94 -10.08
N PHE A 115 4.68 -11.04 -10.12
CA PHE A 115 3.38 -11.24 -9.47
C PHE A 115 2.21 -11.32 -10.46
N ASN A 116 2.49 -11.30 -11.78
CA ASN A 116 1.49 -11.40 -12.83
C ASN A 116 0.38 -10.33 -12.70
N LEU A 117 0.76 -9.11 -12.29
CA LEU A 117 -0.16 -8.01 -12.07
C LEU A 117 -0.45 -7.26 -13.37
N ASP A 118 -1.72 -7.02 -13.66
CA ASP A 118 -2.09 -6.09 -14.73
C ASP A 118 -1.85 -4.64 -14.30
N LEU A 119 -1.01 -3.93 -15.06
CA LEU A 119 -0.66 -2.52 -14.87
C LEU A 119 -0.69 -1.75 -16.19
N THR A 120 -1.58 -2.17 -17.11
CA THR A 120 -1.59 -1.72 -18.51
C THR A 120 -2.42 -0.45 -18.78
N LEU A 121 -3.25 0.00 -17.83
CA LEU A 121 -3.96 1.28 -17.94
C LEU A 121 -3.12 2.42 -17.37
N VAL A 122 -3.05 3.54 -18.09
CA VAL A 122 -2.21 4.68 -17.71
C VAL A 122 -3.00 5.98 -17.69
N SER A 123 -3.07 6.61 -16.51
CA SER A 123 -3.73 7.91 -16.31
C SER A 123 -2.71 9.02 -16.05
N ARG A 124 -3.11 10.27 -16.31
CA ARG A 124 -2.38 11.47 -15.88
C ARG A 124 -2.99 12.02 -14.60
N LEU A 125 -2.17 12.14 -13.55
CA LEU A 125 -2.56 12.76 -12.28
C LEU A 125 -1.99 14.18 -12.14
N GLY A 126 -2.41 14.89 -11.08
CA GLY A 126 -2.00 16.27 -10.84
C GLY A 126 -0.49 16.45 -10.73
N GLY A 127 0.03 17.51 -11.35
CA GLY A 127 1.45 17.85 -11.40
C GLY A 127 2.30 17.09 -12.41
N HIS A 128 1.77 16.04 -13.07
CA HIS A 128 2.51 15.30 -14.10
C HIS A 128 2.39 15.93 -15.49
N SER A 129 3.51 16.00 -16.21
CA SER A 129 3.58 16.39 -17.62
C SER A 129 3.10 15.31 -18.57
N GLN A 130 3.20 14.03 -18.19
CA GLN A 130 2.77 12.88 -19.01
C GLN A 130 1.89 11.90 -18.22
N PRO A 131 1.00 11.13 -18.89
CA PRO A 131 0.32 10.01 -18.27
C PRO A 131 1.34 8.94 -17.90
N ARG A 132 1.37 8.56 -16.63
CA ARG A 132 2.38 7.63 -16.10
C ARG A 132 1.95 6.88 -14.87
N THR A 133 0.69 7.04 -14.45
CA THR A 133 0.16 6.33 -13.30
C THR A 133 -0.53 5.07 -13.80
N HIS A 134 0.14 3.94 -13.59
CA HIS A 134 -0.26 2.60 -13.99
C HIS A 134 -1.28 1.99 -13.03
N ARG A 135 -2.27 1.29 -13.59
CA ARG A 135 -3.27 0.48 -12.88
C ARG A 135 -3.73 -0.69 -13.78
N GLY A 136 -4.36 -1.69 -13.17
CA GLY A 136 -4.96 -2.80 -13.90
C GLY A 136 -6.41 -2.53 -14.33
N HIS A 137 -6.91 -3.43 -15.17
CA HIS A 137 -8.33 -3.59 -15.48
C HIS A 137 -9.08 -4.37 -14.39
N ASP A 138 -8.34 -4.93 -13.42
CA ASP A 138 -8.90 -5.67 -12.30
C ASP A 138 -10.00 -4.88 -11.58
N ALA A 139 -11.01 -5.60 -11.10
CA ALA A 139 -12.04 -5.06 -10.21
C ALA A 139 -11.50 -4.87 -8.78
N LYS A 140 -10.30 -4.28 -8.61
CA LYS A 140 -9.68 -3.98 -7.32
C LYS A 140 -8.95 -2.63 -7.41
N PHE A 141 -8.82 -1.94 -6.28
CA PHE A 141 -7.95 -0.76 -6.27
C PHE A 141 -6.49 -1.18 -6.48
N PRO A 142 -5.67 -0.37 -7.20
CA PRO A 142 -4.31 -0.76 -7.54
C PRO A 142 -3.43 -1.08 -6.32
N GLY A 143 -3.56 -0.31 -5.24
CA GLY A 143 -2.84 -0.58 -4.00
C GLY A 143 -3.22 -1.91 -3.36
N MET A 144 -4.49 -2.28 -3.41
CA MET A 144 -5.00 -3.57 -2.93
C MET A 144 -4.45 -4.71 -3.80
N ALA A 145 -4.63 -4.63 -5.12
CA ALA A 145 -4.16 -5.66 -6.05
C ALA A 145 -2.66 -5.93 -5.89
N ILE A 146 -1.84 -4.88 -5.92
CA ILE A 146 -0.39 -5.00 -5.79
C ILE A 146 -0.01 -5.59 -4.42
N THR A 147 -0.51 -5.00 -3.34
CA THR A 147 -0.07 -5.39 -1.99
C THR A 147 -0.54 -6.79 -1.63
N TYR A 148 -1.75 -7.20 -2.04
CA TYR A 148 -2.27 -8.55 -1.78
C TYR A 148 -1.50 -9.61 -2.56
N ALA A 149 -1.14 -9.36 -3.83
CA ALA A 149 -0.34 -10.31 -4.59
C ALA A 149 1.03 -10.57 -3.93
N LEU A 150 1.70 -9.50 -3.46
CA LEU A 150 2.96 -9.63 -2.74
C LEU A 150 2.79 -10.34 -1.39
N MET A 151 1.73 -10.01 -0.64
CA MET A 151 1.43 -10.61 0.65
C MET A 151 1.15 -12.12 0.49
N GLN A 152 0.23 -12.50 -0.39
CA GLN A 152 -0.14 -13.89 -0.64
C GLN A 152 1.08 -14.70 -1.05
N ARG A 153 1.91 -14.17 -1.96
CA ARG A 153 3.14 -14.84 -2.38
C ARG A 153 4.12 -15.02 -1.22
N LEU A 154 4.24 -14.06 -0.31
CA LEU A 154 5.13 -14.18 0.85
C LEU A 154 4.58 -15.18 1.88
N GLU A 155 3.25 -15.21 2.09
CA GLU A 155 2.59 -16.20 2.94
C GLU A 155 2.80 -17.63 2.41
N GLU A 156 2.63 -17.85 1.10
CA GLU A 156 2.96 -19.12 0.46
C GLU A 156 4.42 -19.53 0.67
N LEU A 157 5.36 -18.58 0.55
CA LEU A 157 6.78 -18.85 0.80
C LEU A 157 7.06 -19.17 2.26
N ALA A 158 6.37 -18.54 3.21
CA ALA A 158 6.50 -18.86 4.63
C ALA A 158 5.98 -20.27 4.96
N GLU A 159 4.94 -20.72 4.26
CA GLU A 159 4.38 -22.08 4.41
C GLU A 159 5.26 -23.14 3.73
N THR A 160 5.76 -22.86 2.53
CA THR A 160 6.51 -23.83 1.70
C THR A 160 8.01 -23.85 1.99
N GLU A 161 8.59 -22.72 2.42
CA GLU A 161 10.01 -22.55 2.76
C GLU A 161 10.19 -21.84 4.12
N PRO A 162 9.66 -22.39 5.24
CA PRO A 162 9.68 -21.75 6.56
C PRO A 162 11.08 -21.49 7.13
N GLY A 163 12.11 -22.19 6.63
CA GLY A 163 13.50 -21.91 6.98
C GLY A 163 14.07 -20.64 6.33
N ARG A 164 13.40 -20.10 5.30
CA ARG A 164 13.84 -18.92 4.55
C ARG A 164 12.95 -17.70 4.76
N VAL A 165 11.65 -17.92 4.97
CA VAL A 165 10.68 -16.85 5.19
C VAL A 165 9.91 -17.13 6.45
N GLU A 166 10.00 -16.21 7.41
CA GLU A 166 9.21 -16.23 8.63
C GLU A 166 8.33 -14.98 8.69
N ILE A 167 7.07 -15.15 9.08
CA ILE A 167 6.10 -14.07 9.25
C ILE A 167 5.57 -14.09 10.69
N ILE A 168 5.72 -12.98 11.40
CA ILE A 168 5.18 -12.80 12.75
C ILE A 168 4.27 -11.57 12.75
N LYS A 169 2.96 -11.82 12.75
CA LYS A 169 1.90 -10.79 12.85
C LYS A 169 1.57 -10.53 14.32
N LYS A 170 0.90 -9.41 14.62
CA LYS A 170 0.66 -8.93 16.00
C LYS A 170 1.96 -8.80 16.82
N ALA A 171 3.09 -8.58 16.15
CA ALA A 171 4.41 -8.38 16.73
C ALA A 171 4.78 -6.90 16.67
N ARG A 172 4.65 -6.19 17.79
CA ARG A 172 4.94 -4.76 17.85
C ARG A 172 6.41 -4.56 18.19
N VAL A 173 7.22 -4.15 17.21
CA VAL A 173 8.60 -3.73 17.48
C VAL A 173 8.60 -2.46 18.34
N THR A 174 9.30 -2.52 19.48
CA THR A 174 9.36 -1.45 20.49
C THR A 174 10.76 -0.85 20.63
N GLY A 175 11.80 -1.52 20.13
CA GLY A 175 13.17 -1.02 20.20
C GLY A 175 14.11 -1.58 19.12
N LEU A 176 15.12 -0.77 18.78
CA LEU A 176 16.27 -1.19 17.97
C LEU A 176 17.42 -1.56 18.92
N ASN A 177 17.94 -2.77 18.78
CA ASN A 177 19.08 -3.23 19.56
C ASN A 177 20.36 -2.74 18.89
N LYS A 178 21.30 -2.18 19.66
CA LYS A 178 22.53 -1.62 19.09
C LYS A 178 23.78 -1.85 19.94
N ASP A 179 24.92 -1.94 19.27
CA ASP A 179 26.26 -1.84 19.83
C ASP A 179 27.04 -0.73 19.09
N GLY A 180 27.31 0.37 19.78
CA GLY A 180 27.86 1.57 19.14
C GLY A 180 26.96 2.13 18.02
N ASN A 181 27.49 2.14 16.79
CA ASN A 181 26.79 2.56 15.57
C ASN A 181 26.17 1.39 14.79
N THR A 182 26.31 0.16 15.29
CA THR A 182 25.82 -1.06 14.65
C THR A 182 24.46 -1.44 15.24
N ILE A 183 23.47 -1.63 14.38
CA ILE A 183 22.20 -2.26 14.76
C ILE A 183 22.34 -3.76 14.68
N THR A 184 22.02 -4.43 15.79
CA THR A 184 22.20 -5.87 15.97
C THR A 184 20.90 -6.65 15.91
N GLY A 185 19.76 -5.97 15.95
CA GLY A 185 18.44 -6.60 15.91
C GLY A 185 17.34 -5.69 16.40
N VAL A 186 16.22 -6.29 16.78
CA VAL A 186 15.07 -5.59 17.36
C VAL A 186 14.55 -6.27 18.61
N THR A 187 13.92 -5.47 19.47
CA THR A 187 13.07 -5.93 20.57
C THR A 187 11.62 -5.69 20.20
N TYR A 188 10.75 -6.68 20.41
CA TYR A 188 9.33 -6.60 20.04
C TYR A 188 8.43 -7.27 21.09
N GLU A 189 7.20 -6.80 21.18
CA GLU A 189 6.14 -7.39 22.00
C GLU A 189 5.33 -8.37 21.17
N PHE A 190 5.12 -9.59 21.68
CA PHE A 190 4.28 -10.61 21.08
C PHE A 190 3.58 -11.42 22.17
N ASN A 191 2.26 -11.58 22.08
CA ASN A 191 1.42 -12.24 23.11
C ASN A 191 1.62 -11.68 24.54
N GLY A 192 1.92 -10.38 24.67
CA GLY A 192 2.16 -9.73 25.96
C GLY A 192 3.56 -9.97 26.55
N GLU A 193 4.45 -10.64 25.83
CA GLU A 193 5.82 -10.91 26.24
C GLU A 193 6.82 -10.14 25.36
N GLU A 194 7.93 -9.72 25.97
CA GLU A 194 9.07 -9.14 25.25
C GLU A 194 9.90 -10.25 24.60
N GLN A 195 10.18 -10.08 23.31
CA GLN A 195 10.97 -10.99 22.49
C GLN A 195 12.09 -10.22 21.78
N LYS A 196 13.13 -10.93 21.33
CA LYS A 196 14.26 -10.36 20.61
C LYS A 196 14.58 -11.19 19.38
N VAL A 197 14.97 -10.52 18.31
CA VAL A 197 15.51 -11.16 17.11
C VAL A 197 16.71 -10.38 16.60
N ASP A 198 17.78 -11.10 16.27
CA ASP A 198 19.06 -10.54 15.85
C ASP A 198 19.21 -10.57 14.33
N GLY A 199 19.88 -9.56 13.78
CA GLY A 199 20.13 -9.39 12.35
C GLY A 199 20.10 -7.93 11.92
N PRO A 200 20.54 -7.62 10.68
CA PRO A 200 20.31 -6.31 10.08
C PRO A 200 18.81 -6.03 9.94
N VAL A 201 18.44 -4.76 10.06
CA VAL A 201 17.06 -4.30 10.18
C VAL A 201 16.68 -3.39 9.02
N ILE A 202 15.57 -3.68 8.35
CA ILE A 202 14.88 -2.78 7.42
C ILE A 202 13.59 -2.30 8.09
N LEU A 203 13.47 -0.99 8.29
CA LEU A 203 12.25 -0.35 8.78
C LEU A 203 11.35 0.10 7.63
N ALA A 204 10.12 -0.42 7.60
CA ALA A 204 9.10 -0.18 6.59
C ALA A 204 7.75 0.20 7.23
N THR A 205 7.76 0.93 8.34
CA THR A 205 6.60 1.10 9.24
C THR A 205 5.59 2.18 8.82
N GLY A 206 5.75 2.79 7.64
CA GLY A 206 4.87 3.86 7.15
C GLY A 206 5.03 5.21 7.85
N GLY A 207 4.06 6.09 7.67
CA GLY A 207 4.06 7.47 8.16
C GLY A 207 3.42 7.71 9.54
N TYR A 208 3.15 8.98 9.82
CA TYR A 208 2.57 9.46 11.10
C TYR A 208 1.31 10.34 10.92
N ALA A 209 0.63 10.26 9.78
CA ALA A 209 -0.57 11.07 9.49
C ALA A 209 -1.86 10.59 10.22
N ALA A 210 -1.77 9.55 11.07
CA ALA A 210 -2.79 9.15 12.02
C ALA A 210 -2.30 9.21 13.49
N ASP A 211 -1.13 9.83 13.73
CA ASP A 211 -0.58 9.96 15.07
C ASP A 211 -1.33 11.04 15.86
N PHE A 212 -2.45 10.69 16.49
CA PHE A 212 -3.26 11.58 17.33
C PHE A 212 -3.07 11.34 18.83
N GLY A 213 -1.98 10.67 19.21
CA GLY A 213 -1.65 10.36 20.61
C GLY A 213 -0.96 11.51 21.34
N GLU A 214 -0.60 11.26 22.60
CA GLU A 214 0.07 12.26 23.46
C GLU A 214 1.45 12.66 22.95
N THR A 215 2.23 11.69 22.46
CA THR A 215 3.58 11.88 21.90
C THR A 215 3.55 12.16 20.40
N SER A 216 2.46 12.76 19.91
CA SER A 216 2.17 12.91 18.50
C SER A 216 3.23 13.73 17.74
N LEU A 217 3.87 13.09 16.74
CA LEU A 217 4.72 13.77 15.78
C LEU A 217 3.92 14.77 14.94
N LEU A 218 2.69 14.41 14.57
CA LEU A 218 1.81 15.30 13.81
C LEU A 218 1.49 16.58 14.58
N LYS A 219 1.11 16.48 15.86
CA LYS A 219 0.83 17.63 16.72
C LYS A 219 2.06 18.49 16.95
N LYS A 220 3.22 17.85 17.13
CA LYS A 220 4.51 18.52 17.33
C LYS A 220 4.93 19.33 16.11
N HIS A 221 4.81 18.78 14.91
CA HIS A 221 5.36 19.37 13.69
C HIS A 221 4.33 20.13 12.85
N ARG A 222 3.03 19.80 12.94
CA ARG A 222 1.94 20.41 12.16
C ARG A 222 0.66 20.61 12.99
N PRO A 223 0.72 21.41 14.07
CA PRO A 223 -0.44 21.71 14.90
C PRO A 223 -1.60 22.36 14.12
N ASP A 224 -1.29 23.07 13.04
CA ASP A 224 -2.25 23.72 12.13
C ASP A 224 -3.17 22.73 11.39
N THR A 225 -2.74 21.48 11.17
CA THR A 225 -3.53 20.45 10.46
C THR A 225 -3.98 19.30 11.35
N TYR A 226 -3.57 19.29 12.62
CA TYR A 226 -3.91 18.23 13.58
C TYR A 226 -5.42 17.97 13.70
N GLY A 227 -6.23 19.03 13.53
CA GLY A 227 -7.69 18.96 13.58
C GLY A 227 -8.36 18.24 12.39
N LEU A 228 -7.68 18.13 11.25
CA LEU A 228 -8.26 17.55 10.03
C LEU A 228 -8.53 16.05 10.15
N ALA A 229 -9.53 15.53 9.43
CA ALA A 229 -9.71 14.09 9.23
C ALA A 229 -8.54 13.49 8.45
N THR A 230 -8.35 12.17 8.53
CA THR A 230 -7.26 11.45 7.87
C THR A 230 -7.79 10.30 7.00
N THR A 231 -7.06 9.99 5.93
CA THR A 231 -7.31 8.78 5.12
C THR A 231 -6.47 7.58 5.56
N ASN A 232 -5.67 7.76 6.60
CA ASN A 232 -4.73 6.76 7.08
C ASN A 232 -5.43 5.73 7.98
N GLY A 233 -4.89 4.50 8.04
CA GLY A 233 -5.23 3.58 9.11
C GLY A 233 -4.74 4.08 10.47
N THR A 234 -5.42 3.67 11.53
CA THR A 234 -5.06 3.98 12.93
C THR A 234 -3.65 3.52 13.31
N HIS A 235 -3.06 2.61 12.55
CA HIS A 235 -1.70 2.12 12.73
C HIS A 235 -0.60 3.10 12.30
N ALA A 236 -0.88 4.15 11.52
CA ALA A 236 0.12 5.09 11.00
C ALA A 236 0.52 6.15 12.06
N THR A 237 1.20 5.69 13.12
CA THR A 237 1.47 6.42 14.37
C THR A 237 2.93 6.87 14.54
N GLY A 238 3.76 6.71 13.51
CA GLY A 238 5.16 7.17 13.55
C GLY A 238 6.10 6.37 14.43
N ASP A 239 5.78 5.11 14.75
CA ASP A 239 6.55 4.31 15.72
C ASP A 239 8.02 4.13 15.27
N GLY A 240 8.26 3.82 13.99
CA GLY A 240 9.61 3.67 13.44
C GLY A 240 10.40 4.98 13.44
N GLN A 241 9.77 6.10 13.12
CA GLN A 241 10.38 7.43 13.21
C GLN A 241 10.81 7.73 14.66
N LYS A 242 9.92 7.48 15.63
CA LYS A 242 10.21 7.67 17.06
C LYS A 242 11.38 6.80 17.52
N MET A 243 11.41 5.52 17.14
CA MET A 243 12.51 4.60 17.49
C MET A 243 13.86 5.04 16.93
N VAL A 244 13.91 5.40 15.64
CA VAL A 244 15.16 5.82 15.00
C VAL A 244 15.67 7.14 15.57
N MET A 245 14.78 8.12 15.77
CA MET A 245 15.16 9.40 16.38
C MET A 245 15.68 9.23 17.82
N ALA A 246 15.13 8.29 18.58
CA ALA A 246 15.58 8.01 19.94
C ALA A 246 17.01 7.45 20.03
N ILE A 247 17.50 6.76 18.98
CA ILE A 247 18.86 6.21 18.94
C ILE A 247 19.89 7.11 18.24
N GLY A 248 19.49 8.33 17.85
CA GLY A 248 20.35 9.33 17.20
C GLY A 248 20.26 9.39 15.67
N GLY A 249 19.18 8.87 15.07
CA GLY A 249 18.90 9.05 13.65
C GLY A 249 18.22 10.39 13.33
N ASN A 250 18.46 10.91 12.12
CA ASN A 250 17.93 12.22 11.72
C ASN A 250 16.47 12.11 11.24
N GLY A 251 15.58 12.90 11.85
CA GLY A 251 14.28 13.22 11.27
C GLY A 251 14.38 14.50 10.44
N ILE A 252 14.09 14.43 9.15
CA ILE A 252 14.14 15.56 8.21
C ILE A 252 12.75 15.91 7.71
N ASP A 253 12.53 17.21 7.46
CA ASP A 253 11.31 17.74 6.86
C ASP A 253 10.01 17.29 7.56
N MET A 254 10.06 17.05 8.88
CA MET A 254 8.95 16.46 9.64
C MET A 254 7.67 17.32 9.64
N ASP A 255 7.75 18.60 9.26
CA ASP A 255 6.60 19.49 9.02
C ASP A 255 5.91 19.25 7.66
N LYS A 256 6.57 18.55 6.73
CA LYS A 256 6.05 18.24 5.40
C LYS A 256 5.06 17.08 5.46
N VAL A 257 3.85 17.43 5.88
CA VAL A 257 2.65 16.57 5.86
C VAL A 257 1.69 17.10 4.79
N GLN A 258 1.34 16.24 3.83
CA GLN A 258 0.44 16.58 2.74
C GLN A 258 -1.02 16.38 3.14
N VAL A 259 -1.80 17.40 2.81
CA VAL A 259 -3.26 17.37 2.82
C VAL A 259 -3.74 17.03 1.41
N HIS A 260 -4.62 16.04 1.29
CA HIS A 260 -5.27 15.69 0.03
C HIS A 260 -6.59 16.44 -0.11
N PRO A 261 -6.94 16.99 -1.29
CA PRO A 261 -8.17 17.77 -1.48
C PRO A 261 -9.48 16.97 -1.51
N THR A 262 -9.42 15.64 -1.60
CA THR A 262 -10.59 14.81 -1.97
C THR A 262 -10.80 13.65 -0.99
N GLY A 263 -10.90 13.97 0.30
CA GLY A 263 -11.49 13.06 1.27
C GLY A 263 -13.01 13.00 1.06
N LEU A 264 -13.55 11.80 0.88
CA LEU A 264 -14.98 11.58 0.71
C LEU A 264 -15.69 11.88 2.03
N VAL A 265 -16.69 12.77 1.97
CA VAL A 265 -17.58 13.04 3.10
C VAL A 265 -18.75 12.07 3.02
N ASP A 266 -18.88 11.19 4.01
CA ASP A 266 -20.08 10.37 4.17
C ASP A 266 -21.23 11.28 4.63
N PRO A 267 -22.35 11.38 3.88
CA PRO A 267 -23.50 12.16 4.32
C PRO A 267 -24.10 11.68 5.65
N LYS A 268 -23.89 10.42 6.03
CA LYS A 268 -24.39 9.82 7.29
C LYS A 268 -23.47 10.12 8.48
N ASP A 269 -22.18 10.33 8.24
CA ASP A 269 -21.19 10.69 9.26
C ASP A 269 -20.20 11.74 8.71
N PRO A 270 -20.66 12.98 8.47
CA PRO A 270 -19.83 14.01 7.86
C PRO A 270 -18.68 14.46 8.77
N GLY A 271 -18.80 14.25 10.09
CA GLY A 271 -17.80 14.61 11.10
C GLY A 271 -16.70 13.56 11.31
N SER A 272 -16.74 12.44 10.59
CA SER A 272 -15.80 11.34 10.82
C SER A 272 -14.35 11.77 10.72
N LYS A 273 -13.54 11.35 11.71
CA LYS A 273 -12.09 11.60 11.71
C LYS A 273 -11.36 10.69 10.71
N TRP A 274 -11.98 9.60 10.26
CA TRP A 274 -11.43 8.68 9.26
C TRP A 274 -12.26 8.70 8.00
N LYS A 275 -11.64 9.09 6.88
CA LYS A 275 -12.34 9.25 5.60
C LYS A 275 -11.75 8.38 4.51
N PHE A 276 -12.63 7.90 3.64
CA PHE A 276 -12.21 7.24 2.42
C PHE A 276 -11.63 8.27 1.46
N LEU A 277 -10.59 7.90 0.72
CA LEU A 277 -9.99 8.77 -0.27
C LEU A 277 -10.69 8.59 -1.62
N ALA A 278 -11.19 9.69 -2.19
CA ALA A 278 -11.56 9.71 -3.61
C ALA A 278 -10.29 9.70 -4.45
N ALA A 279 -10.15 8.73 -5.35
CA ALA A 279 -8.98 8.59 -6.20
C ALA A 279 -8.69 9.89 -6.97
N GLU A 280 -7.42 10.28 -7.02
CA GLU A 280 -6.99 11.41 -7.85
C GLU A 280 -7.22 11.15 -9.34
N ALA A 281 -7.25 9.88 -9.74
CA ALA A 281 -7.65 9.47 -11.08
C ALA A 281 -9.05 10.00 -11.48
N LEU A 282 -9.98 10.19 -10.54
CA LEU A 282 -11.29 10.78 -10.84
C LEU A 282 -11.16 12.18 -11.45
N ARG A 283 -10.23 13.00 -10.94
CA ARG A 283 -9.90 14.32 -11.53
C ARG A 283 -9.06 14.16 -12.80
N GLY A 284 -8.13 13.20 -12.81
CA GLY A 284 -7.30 12.84 -13.97
C GLY A 284 -8.12 12.55 -15.22
N GLU A 285 -9.19 11.78 -15.05
CA GLU A 285 -10.13 11.37 -16.10
C GLU A 285 -11.25 12.39 -16.35
N GLY A 286 -11.10 13.64 -15.92
CA GLY A 286 -12.02 14.74 -16.29
C GLY A 286 -13.05 15.13 -15.23
N GLY A 287 -12.96 14.59 -14.02
CA GLY A 287 -13.80 15.02 -12.89
C GLY A 287 -13.56 16.49 -12.52
N LEU A 288 -14.64 17.25 -12.35
CA LEU A 288 -14.61 18.66 -11.95
C LEU A 288 -14.82 18.84 -10.45
N LEU A 289 -14.21 19.88 -9.89
CA LEU A 289 -14.53 20.35 -8.54
C LEU A 289 -15.43 21.59 -8.66
N LEU A 290 -16.67 21.46 -8.20
CA LEU A 290 -17.66 22.54 -8.16
C LEU A 290 -17.90 22.98 -6.73
N ASN A 291 -18.03 24.28 -6.51
CA ASN A 291 -18.37 24.85 -5.20
C ASN A 291 -19.89 24.80 -4.93
N ALA A 292 -20.32 25.46 -3.86
CA ALA A 292 -21.74 25.51 -3.46
C ALA A 292 -22.66 26.18 -4.49
N ASP A 293 -22.12 26.98 -5.41
CA ASP A 293 -22.90 27.70 -6.42
C ASP A 293 -22.96 26.95 -7.78
N GLY A 294 -22.17 25.89 -7.94
CA GLY A 294 -22.00 25.18 -9.22
C GLY A 294 -20.88 25.73 -10.11
N ASP A 295 -20.00 26.56 -9.54
CA ASP A 295 -18.86 27.15 -10.25
C ASP A 295 -17.58 26.32 -10.04
N ARG A 296 -16.75 26.27 -11.09
CA ARG A 296 -15.34 25.89 -10.96
C ARG A 296 -14.58 26.96 -10.19
N PHE A 297 -13.52 26.55 -9.49
CA PHE A 297 -12.70 27.47 -8.69
C PHE A 297 -11.19 27.18 -8.76
N CYS A 298 -10.72 26.18 -9.50
CA CYS A 298 -9.30 25.85 -9.62
C CYS A 298 -8.99 25.02 -10.89
N ASP A 299 -7.70 24.86 -11.19
CA ASP A 299 -7.25 23.72 -11.99
C ASP A 299 -7.22 22.46 -11.12
N GLU A 300 -8.14 21.53 -11.41
CA GLU A 300 -8.30 20.27 -10.70
C GLU A 300 -7.09 19.34 -10.84
N LEU A 301 -6.14 19.61 -11.75
CA LEU A 301 -4.88 18.87 -11.92
C LEU A 301 -3.65 19.63 -11.40
N GLY A 302 -3.87 20.71 -10.63
CA GLY A 302 -2.81 21.35 -9.86
C GLY A 302 -2.22 20.43 -8.78
N HIS A 303 -1.12 20.86 -8.17
CA HIS A 303 -0.56 20.15 -7.01
C HIS A 303 -1.56 20.15 -5.84
N ARG A 304 -1.47 19.13 -4.98
CA ARG A 304 -2.45 18.91 -3.90
C ARG A 304 -2.52 20.09 -2.91
N ASP A 305 -1.38 20.69 -2.58
CA ASP A 305 -1.32 21.90 -1.75
C ASP A 305 -2.05 23.09 -2.38
N TYR A 306 -1.94 23.27 -3.70
CA TYR A 306 -2.69 24.27 -4.44
C TYR A 306 -4.20 23.98 -4.41
N VAL A 307 -4.63 22.76 -4.72
CA VAL A 307 -6.07 22.42 -4.79
C VAL A 307 -6.72 22.53 -3.41
N SER A 308 -6.09 21.98 -2.36
CA SER A 308 -6.57 22.16 -0.97
C SER A 308 -6.56 23.63 -0.55
N GLY A 309 -5.54 24.40 -0.98
CA GLY A 309 -5.47 25.85 -0.82
C GLY A 309 -6.66 26.59 -1.42
N MET A 310 -7.06 26.21 -2.65
CA MET A 310 -8.21 26.80 -3.32
C MET A 310 -9.53 26.39 -2.65
N MET A 311 -9.62 25.17 -2.12
CA MET A 311 -10.78 24.77 -1.31
C MET A 311 -10.89 25.58 -0.02
N TRP A 312 -9.81 25.85 0.72
CA TRP A 312 -9.89 26.71 1.91
C TRP A 312 -10.38 28.13 1.56
N LYS A 313 -9.93 28.70 0.43
CA LYS A 313 -10.44 30.00 -0.04
C LYS A 313 -11.94 29.97 -0.35
N GLU A 314 -12.47 28.88 -0.90
CA GLU A 314 -13.91 28.74 -1.09
C GLU A 314 -14.65 28.58 0.24
N LYS A 315 -14.04 27.92 1.23
CA LYS A 315 -14.59 27.82 2.59
C LYS A 315 -14.70 29.19 3.25
N ASP A 316 -13.67 30.02 3.13
CA ASP A 316 -13.64 31.39 3.67
C ASP A 316 -14.69 32.30 3.02
N LYS A 317 -15.11 31.98 1.79
CA LYS A 317 -16.20 32.65 1.07
C LYS A 317 -17.58 32.04 1.33
N SER A 318 -17.69 31.09 2.26
CA SER A 318 -18.92 30.32 2.52
C SER A 318 -19.45 29.55 1.30
N LYS A 319 -18.57 29.17 0.37
CA LYS A 319 -18.91 28.42 -0.86
C LYS A 319 -18.69 26.90 -0.70
N PHE A 320 -19.10 26.36 0.43
CA PHE A 320 -19.11 24.91 0.72
C PHE A 320 -20.54 24.37 0.77
N PRO A 321 -20.78 23.08 0.47
CA PRO A 321 -19.78 22.03 0.25
C PRO A 321 -19.17 22.03 -1.16
N ILE A 322 -17.98 21.41 -1.30
CA ILE A 322 -17.36 21.14 -2.59
C ILE A 322 -17.80 19.77 -3.11
N ARG A 323 -18.13 19.71 -4.41
CA ARG A 323 -18.56 18.51 -5.12
C ARG A 323 -17.51 18.10 -6.13
N LEU A 324 -17.13 16.83 -6.13
CA LEU A 324 -16.51 16.20 -7.29
C LEU A 324 -17.60 15.68 -8.22
N VAL A 325 -17.53 16.04 -9.50
CA VAL A 325 -18.53 15.69 -10.51
C VAL A 325 -17.85 14.98 -11.68
N LEU A 326 -18.22 13.72 -11.93
CA LEU A 326 -17.80 12.94 -13.09
C LEU A 326 -18.97 12.74 -14.03
N ASN A 327 -18.77 13.02 -15.32
CA ASN A 327 -19.76 12.68 -16.35
C ASN A 327 -19.76 11.17 -16.66
N SER A 328 -20.68 10.72 -17.51
CA SER A 328 -20.83 9.30 -17.86
C SER A 328 -19.57 8.71 -18.50
N LYS A 329 -18.87 9.47 -19.36
CA LYS A 329 -17.62 9.06 -20.01
C LYS A 329 -16.51 8.77 -19.01
N ALA A 330 -16.24 9.72 -18.10
CA ALA A 330 -15.23 9.56 -17.05
C ALA A 330 -15.61 8.43 -16.08
N SER A 331 -16.90 8.32 -15.76
CA SER A 331 -17.44 7.27 -14.90
C SER A 331 -17.23 5.89 -15.53
N LYS A 332 -17.40 5.73 -16.84
CA LYS A 332 -17.15 4.46 -17.55
C LYS A 332 -15.67 4.03 -17.49
N VAL A 333 -14.73 4.97 -17.59
CA VAL A 333 -13.28 4.69 -17.48
C VAL A 333 -12.88 4.28 -16.05
N LEU A 334 -13.63 4.73 -15.05
CA LEU A 334 -13.41 4.50 -13.63
C LEU A 334 -14.60 3.76 -13.00
N ASP A 335 -15.20 2.84 -13.75
CA ASP A 335 -16.44 2.15 -13.37
C ASP A 335 -16.31 1.51 -11.98
N PHE A 336 -15.23 0.77 -11.76
CA PHE A 336 -14.93 0.15 -10.47
C PHE A 336 -14.94 1.17 -9.32
N HIS A 337 -14.26 2.32 -9.48
CA HIS A 337 -14.25 3.38 -8.48
C HIS A 337 -15.65 3.90 -8.21
N THR A 338 -16.40 4.24 -9.27
CA THR A 338 -17.75 4.82 -9.12
C THR A 338 -18.73 3.85 -8.47
N ARG A 339 -18.71 2.56 -8.83
CA ARG A 339 -19.52 1.53 -8.18
C ARG A 339 -19.11 1.34 -6.73
N HIS A 340 -17.81 1.24 -6.45
CA HIS A 340 -17.31 1.04 -5.09
C HIS A 340 -17.72 2.18 -4.16
N TYR A 341 -17.56 3.43 -4.59
CA TYR A 341 -17.96 4.58 -3.79
C TYR A 341 -19.48 4.70 -3.66
N SER A 342 -20.24 4.33 -4.69
CA SER A 342 -21.71 4.38 -4.66
C SER A 342 -22.31 3.29 -3.77
N GLY A 343 -21.80 2.06 -3.79
CA GLY A 343 -22.22 0.98 -2.89
C GLY A 343 -21.98 1.33 -1.42
N ARG A 344 -20.93 2.09 -1.12
CA ARG A 344 -20.66 2.65 0.22
C ARG A 344 -21.51 3.88 0.57
N GLY A 345 -22.33 4.39 -0.33
CA GLY A 345 -23.12 5.61 -0.14
C GLY A 345 -22.32 6.91 -0.14
N LEU A 346 -21.05 6.87 -0.56
CA LEU A 346 -20.13 8.02 -0.59
C LEU A 346 -20.24 8.82 -1.90
N MET A 347 -20.84 8.24 -2.93
CA MET A 347 -21.05 8.82 -4.24
C MET A 347 -22.46 8.52 -4.73
N LYS A 348 -23.07 9.46 -5.46
CA LYS A 348 -24.44 9.32 -5.97
C LYS A 348 -24.47 9.53 -7.48
N LYS A 349 -25.18 8.65 -8.18
CA LYS A 349 -25.53 8.85 -9.58
C LYS A 349 -26.77 9.75 -9.67
N MET A 350 -26.74 10.76 -10.54
CA MET A 350 -27.85 11.68 -10.77
C MET A 350 -27.75 12.32 -12.17
N THR A 351 -28.88 12.74 -12.72
CA THR A 351 -28.93 13.56 -13.95
C THR A 351 -28.39 14.96 -13.69
N GLY A 352 -27.97 15.69 -14.73
CA GLY A 352 -27.53 17.09 -14.53
C GLY A 352 -28.64 18.03 -14.02
N ALA A 353 -29.91 17.73 -14.31
CA ALA A 353 -31.05 18.46 -13.74
C ALA A 353 -31.17 18.24 -12.22
N GLU A 354 -30.98 17.00 -11.75
CA GLU A 354 -30.92 16.68 -10.32
C GLU A 354 -29.71 17.29 -9.64
N LEU A 355 -28.55 17.32 -10.31
CA LEU A 355 -27.35 18.00 -9.80
C LEU A 355 -27.58 19.51 -9.64
N ALA A 356 -28.17 20.18 -10.63
CA ALA A 356 -28.49 21.61 -10.51
C ALA A 356 -29.44 21.88 -9.32
N LYS A 357 -30.45 21.02 -9.14
CA LYS A 357 -31.38 21.08 -8.01
C LYS A 357 -30.68 20.84 -6.66
N GLU A 358 -29.76 19.89 -6.58
CA GLU A 358 -28.99 19.54 -5.38
C GLU A 358 -28.01 20.66 -4.97
N ILE A 359 -27.40 21.32 -5.96
CA ILE A 359 -26.59 22.53 -5.76
C ILE A 359 -27.48 23.71 -5.31
N GLY A 360 -28.72 23.78 -5.80
CA GLY A 360 -29.62 24.92 -5.60
C GLY A 360 -29.45 26.03 -6.64
N CYS A 361 -28.89 25.70 -7.81
CA CYS A 361 -28.72 26.63 -8.93
C CYS A 361 -29.72 26.33 -10.08
N LYS A 362 -29.83 27.26 -11.02
CA LYS A 362 -30.64 27.04 -12.24
C LYS A 362 -29.89 26.10 -13.20
N PRO A 363 -30.57 25.19 -13.92
CA PRO A 363 -29.94 24.33 -14.93
C PRO A 363 -29.10 25.11 -15.96
N GLU A 364 -29.55 26.31 -16.37
CA GLU A 364 -28.82 27.15 -17.32
C GLU A 364 -27.49 27.66 -16.77
N HIS A 365 -27.39 27.85 -15.44
CA HIS A 365 -26.14 28.24 -14.79
C HIS A 365 -25.11 27.10 -14.88
N LEU A 366 -25.51 25.87 -14.54
CA LEU A 366 -24.62 24.71 -14.61
C LEU A 366 -24.23 24.37 -16.06
N GLN A 367 -25.18 24.45 -17.00
CA GLN A 367 -24.87 24.30 -18.44
C GLN A 367 -23.86 25.36 -18.92
N LYS A 368 -23.95 26.59 -18.41
CA LYS A 368 -22.98 27.65 -18.73
C LYS A 368 -21.59 27.31 -18.19
N THR A 369 -21.49 26.77 -16.97
CA THR A 369 -20.21 26.27 -16.42
C THR A 369 -19.60 25.21 -17.32
N PHE A 370 -20.38 24.20 -17.74
CA PHE A 370 -19.91 23.14 -18.63
C PHE A 370 -19.55 23.65 -20.02
N THR A 371 -20.37 24.52 -20.62
CA THR A 371 -20.09 25.11 -21.94
C THR A 371 -18.80 25.94 -21.91
N THR A 372 -18.58 26.70 -20.84
CA THR A 372 -17.34 27.47 -20.65
C THR A 372 -16.13 26.55 -20.52
N TYR A 373 -16.25 25.47 -19.74
CA TYR A 373 -15.20 24.47 -19.59
C TYR A 373 -14.86 23.78 -20.92
N ASN A 374 -15.87 23.39 -21.71
CA ASN A 374 -15.68 22.81 -23.04
C ASN A 374 -14.99 23.81 -23.99
N ALA A 375 -15.38 25.08 -23.97
CA ALA A 375 -14.74 26.12 -24.79
C ALA A 375 -13.27 26.36 -24.41
N ILE A 376 -12.95 26.28 -23.12
CA ILE A 376 -11.56 26.33 -22.63
C ILE A 376 -10.77 25.14 -23.16
N ALA A 377 -11.32 23.92 -23.07
CA ALA A 377 -10.66 22.72 -23.53
C ALA A 377 -10.42 22.69 -25.05
N ASP A 378 -11.36 23.24 -25.82
CA ASP A 378 -11.24 23.44 -27.27
C ASP A 378 -10.25 24.56 -27.66
N GLY A 379 -9.63 25.24 -26.69
CA GLY A 379 -8.72 26.36 -26.92
C GLY A 379 -9.40 27.66 -27.36
N LYS A 380 -10.74 27.73 -27.31
CA LYS A 380 -11.52 28.92 -27.67
C LYS A 380 -11.51 29.98 -26.58
N GLN A 381 -11.23 29.59 -25.34
CA GLN A 381 -11.08 30.49 -24.19
C GLN A 381 -9.86 30.10 -23.34
N LYS A 382 -9.29 31.05 -22.61
CA LYS A 382 -8.21 30.77 -21.66
C LYS A 382 -8.80 30.33 -20.31
N ASP A 383 -8.22 29.29 -19.71
CA ASP A 383 -8.60 28.90 -18.36
C ASP A 383 -8.13 29.95 -17.33
N PRO A 384 -9.00 30.44 -16.43
CA PRO A 384 -8.62 31.42 -15.41
C PRO A 384 -7.54 30.91 -14.44
N TRP A 385 -7.40 29.59 -14.30
CA TRP A 385 -6.44 28.95 -13.40
C TRP A 385 -5.27 28.30 -14.14
N GLY A 386 -5.21 28.43 -15.47
CA GLY A 386 -4.12 27.90 -16.29
C GLY A 386 -4.15 26.39 -16.49
N LYS A 387 -5.32 25.73 -16.37
CA LYS A 387 -5.51 24.31 -16.69
C LYS A 387 -5.10 24.01 -18.11
N LYS A 388 -4.35 22.91 -18.28
CA LYS A 388 -3.73 22.51 -19.56
C LYS A 388 -4.24 21.20 -20.13
N PHE A 389 -4.78 20.32 -19.29
CA PHE A 389 -5.10 18.95 -19.65
C PHE A 389 -6.56 18.66 -19.37
N PHE A 390 -7.23 18.03 -20.32
CA PHE A 390 -8.67 17.78 -20.29
C PHE A 390 -8.93 16.37 -20.84
N HIS A 391 -9.88 15.66 -20.24
CA HIS A 391 -10.26 14.30 -20.63
C HIS A 391 -11.78 14.13 -20.58
N ASN A 392 -12.30 13.14 -21.32
CA ASN A 392 -13.69 12.70 -21.28
C ASN A 392 -14.73 13.81 -21.57
N LEU A 393 -14.42 14.67 -22.54
CA LEU A 393 -15.24 15.79 -23.01
C LEU A 393 -16.22 15.42 -24.13
N PRO A 394 -17.18 16.30 -24.49
CA PRO A 394 -17.64 17.47 -23.71
C PRO A 394 -18.44 17.05 -22.47
N LEU A 395 -18.60 17.98 -21.52
CA LEU A 395 -19.62 17.92 -20.48
C LEU A 395 -20.91 18.60 -20.95
N ASP A 396 -22.06 18.03 -20.62
CA ASP A 396 -23.37 18.59 -20.92
C ASP A 396 -24.35 18.30 -19.78
N ILE A 397 -25.25 19.22 -19.46
CA ILE A 397 -26.22 19.05 -18.37
C ILE A 397 -27.20 17.90 -18.62
N ASN A 398 -27.39 17.49 -19.87
CA ASN A 398 -28.24 16.35 -20.20
C ASN A 398 -27.53 14.99 -20.01
N ASP A 399 -26.27 15.00 -19.55
CA ASP A 399 -25.54 13.78 -19.19
C ASP A 399 -25.95 13.27 -17.79
N ASP A 400 -25.57 12.03 -17.52
CA ASP A 400 -25.56 11.43 -16.18
C ASP A 400 -24.25 11.76 -15.47
N PHE A 401 -24.33 11.98 -14.17
CA PHE A 401 -23.20 12.33 -13.32
C PHE A 401 -23.08 11.41 -12.11
N HIS A 402 -21.84 11.11 -11.73
CA HIS A 402 -21.49 10.64 -10.40
C HIS A 402 -20.94 11.80 -9.58
N VAL A 403 -21.54 12.02 -8.41
CA VAL A 403 -21.29 13.19 -7.57
C VAL A 403 -20.95 12.76 -6.15
N ALA A 404 -19.91 13.34 -5.58
CA ALA A 404 -19.50 13.07 -4.21
C ALA A 404 -19.02 14.35 -3.51
N LEU A 405 -19.25 14.43 -2.20
CA LEU A 405 -18.83 15.57 -1.38
C LEU A 405 -17.38 15.41 -0.94
N MET A 406 -16.62 16.50 -1.01
CA MET A 406 -15.17 16.51 -0.80
C MET A 406 -14.76 17.47 0.31
N GLU A 407 -13.75 17.06 1.08
CA GLU A 407 -13.02 17.96 1.97
C GLU A 407 -11.50 17.68 1.98
N PRO A 408 -10.68 18.67 2.39
CA PRO A 408 -9.26 18.46 2.62
C PRO A 408 -8.99 17.53 3.82
N VAL A 409 -8.13 16.52 3.65
CA VAL A 409 -7.81 15.48 4.65
C VAL A 409 -6.30 15.22 4.76
N LEU A 410 -5.82 14.91 5.98
CA LEU A 410 -4.46 14.41 6.21
C LEU A 410 -4.24 13.10 5.44
N HIS A 411 -3.11 13.00 4.75
CA HIS A 411 -2.93 11.91 3.80
C HIS A 411 -1.56 11.26 3.82
N PHE A 412 -0.47 12.01 3.74
CA PHE A 412 0.88 11.46 3.59
C PHE A 412 1.94 12.32 4.29
N THR A 413 2.93 11.70 4.92
CA THR A 413 4.07 12.38 5.55
C THR A 413 5.32 12.27 4.68
N MET A 414 5.71 13.36 4.01
CA MET A 414 6.95 13.41 3.21
C MET A 414 8.19 13.57 4.08
N GLY A 415 8.03 14.19 5.25
CA GLY A 415 9.03 14.18 6.31
C GLY A 415 9.18 12.79 6.91
N GLY A 416 10.39 12.47 7.33
CA GLY A 416 10.71 11.15 7.87
C GLY A 416 12.18 11.00 8.22
N ILE A 417 12.62 9.75 8.31
CA ILE A 417 14.00 9.40 8.62
C ILE A 417 14.91 9.65 7.42
N GLU A 418 16.02 10.34 7.65
CA GLU A 418 17.00 10.61 6.61
C GLU A 418 17.70 9.33 6.15
N ILE A 419 17.71 9.12 4.84
CA ILE A 419 18.42 8.03 4.18
C ILE A 419 19.34 8.55 3.08
N ASN A 420 20.32 7.74 2.71
CA ASN A 420 21.06 7.92 1.45
C ASN A 420 20.39 7.18 0.28
N ASP A 421 21.01 7.24 -0.91
CA ASP A 421 20.55 6.61 -2.14
C ASP A 421 20.56 5.06 -2.11
N LYS A 422 21.15 4.47 -1.06
CA LYS A 422 21.15 3.03 -0.76
C LYS A 422 20.19 2.65 0.37
N ALA A 423 19.28 3.55 0.74
CA ALA A 423 18.31 3.34 1.82
C ALA A 423 18.93 3.10 3.21
N GLN A 424 20.20 3.46 3.42
CA GLN A 424 20.84 3.39 4.75
C GLN A 424 20.40 4.58 5.59
N VAL A 425 20.02 4.32 6.85
CA VAL A 425 19.62 5.38 7.79
C VAL A 425 20.83 6.19 8.23
N LEU A 426 20.73 7.51 8.16
CA LEU A 426 21.79 8.42 8.58
C LEU A 426 21.60 8.89 10.03
N ASN A 427 22.70 8.87 10.78
CA ASN A 427 22.78 9.41 12.14
C ASN A 427 23.07 10.93 12.13
N THR A 428 23.09 11.54 13.32
CA THR A 428 23.37 12.96 13.51
C THR A 428 24.74 13.43 13.00
N GLU A 429 25.69 12.52 12.79
CA GLU A 429 27.00 12.80 12.18
C GLU A 429 27.01 12.65 10.65
N GLN A 430 25.84 12.45 10.01
CA GLN A 430 25.70 12.16 8.58
C GLN A 430 26.41 10.87 8.15
N LYS A 431 26.58 9.93 9.08
CA LYS A 431 27.10 8.59 8.80
C LYS A 431 25.96 7.57 8.82
N PRO A 432 26.00 6.55 7.95
CA PRO A 432 25.04 5.47 8.02
C PRO A 432 25.20 4.69 9.33
N PHE A 433 24.08 4.27 9.93
CA PHE A 433 24.11 3.18 10.91
C PHE A 433 24.48 1.87 10.21
N ASP A 434 25.35 1.08 10.83
CA ASP A 434 25.71 -0.23 10.29
C ASP A 434 24.56 -1.22 10.53
N GLY A 435 24.05 -1.84 9.47
CA GLY A 435 22.95 -2.80 9.55
C GLY A 435 21.55 -2.21 9.70
N LEU A 436 21.34 -0.89 9.48
CA LEU A 436 20.01 -0.26 9.53
C LEU A 436 19.63 0.42 8.22
N PHE A 437 18.46 0.02 7.71
CA PHE A 437 17.89 0.53 6.46
C PHE A 437 16.45 1.00 6.69
N ALA A 438 15.97 1.86 5.81
CA ALA A 438 14.63 2.43 5.90
C ALA A 438 14.02 2.64 4.51
N CYS A 439 12.72 2.36 4.35
CA CYS A 439 12.03 2.52 3.09
C CYS A 439 10.54 2.90 3.24
N GLY A 440 9.93 3.31 2.12
CA GLY A 440 8.55 3.79 2.11
C GLY A 440 8.37 5.14 2.78
N GLU A 441 7.15 5.39 3.27
CA GLU A 441 6.77 6.65 3.94
C GLU A 441 7.51 6.90 5.27
N LEU A 442 8.23 5.92 5.81
CA LEU A 442 9.13 6.14 6.94
C LEU A 442 10.32 7.02 6.55
N ALA A 443 10.81 6.91 5.31
CA ALA A 443 11.96 7.64 4.83
C ALA A 443 11.59 9.06 4.37
N GLY A 444 12.36 10.05 4.84
CA GLY A 444 12.26 11.44 4.43
C GLY A 444 13.07 11.76 3.16
N GLY A 445 12.82 12.94 2.57
CA GLY A 445 13.63 13.49 1.48
C GLY A 445 13.28 13.00 0.07
N VAL A 446 12.66 11.83 -0.09
CA VAL A 446 12.29 11.26 -1.40
C VAL A 446 11.33 12.16 -2.20
N HIS A 447 10.42 12.85 -1.51
CA HIS A 447 9.35 13.64 -2.12
C HIS A 447 9.49 15.15 -1.91
N GLY A 448 10.45 15.59 -1.08
CA GLY A 448 10.62 17.00 -0.70
C GLY A 448 9.33 17.64 -0.18
N ALA A 449 9.05 18.88 -0.63
CA ALA A 449 7.96 19.68 -0.11
C ALA A 449 6.56 19.18 -0.48
N ASN A 450 6.40 18.47 -1.59
CA ASN A 450 5.11 17.96 -2.05
C ASN A 450 5.26 16.67 -2.86
N ARG A 451 4.51 15.64 -2.50
CA ARG A 451 4.48 14.36 -3.22
C ARG A 451 3.50 14.41 -4.41
N LEU A 452 3.95 13.95 -5.57
CA LEU A 452 3.08 13.71 -6.74
C LEU A 452 2.21 12.46 -6.57
N GLY A 453 0.98 12.49 -7.10
CA GLY A 453 0.07 11.35 -7.13
C GLY A 453 0.74 10.10 -7.74
N GLY A 454 0.39 8.90 -7.29
CA GLY A 454 1.02 7.63 -7.74
C GLY A 454 2.47 7.38 -7.28
N SER A 455 3.19 8.40 -6.81
CA SER A 455 4.61 8.25 -6.41
C SER A 455 4.80 7.55 -5.05
N SER A 456 3.76 7.43 -4.23
CA SER A 456 3.87 6.72 -2.95
C SER A 456 4.04 5.22 -3.13
N LEU A 457 3.20 4.57 -3.95
CA LEU A 457 3.35 3.14 -4.26
C LEU A 457 4.69 2.88 -4.96
N LEU A 458 5.09 3.77 -5.87
CA LEU A 458 6.40 3.69 -6.51
C LEU A 458 7.54 3.77 -5.47
N GLY A 459 7.47 4.72 -4.54
CA GLY A 459 8.44 4.87 -3.46
C GLY A 459 8.52 3.61 -2.59
N CYS A 460 7.38 3.00 -2.27
CA CYS A 460 7.33 1.72 -1.54
C CYS A 460 8.09 0.63 -2.28
N VAL A 461 7.81 0.42 -3.57
CA VAL A 461 8.44 -0.66 -4.35
C VAL A 461 9.91 -0.37 -4.62
N VAL A 462 10.27 0.82 -5.11
CA VAL A 462 11.65 1.16 -5.44
C VAL A 462 12.53 1.11 -4.20
N TYR A 463 12.16 1.81 -3.13
CA TYR A 463 13.00 1.84 -1.92
C TYR A 463 12.90 0.57 -1.09
N GLY A 464 11.78 -0.17 -1.17
CA GLY A 464 11.70 -1.52 -0.61
C GLY A 464 12.74 -2.44 -1.27
N ARG A 465 12.81 -2.44 -2.61
CA ARG A 465 13.82 -3.19 -3.35
C ARG A 465 15.25 -2.71 -3.08
N VAL A 466 15.49 -1.40 -3.08
CA VAL A 466 16.82 -0.84 -2.77
C VAL A 466 17.27 -1.22 -1.35
N ALA A 467 16.38 -1.16 -0.36
CA ALA A 467 16.70 -1.58 1.01
C ALA A 467 16.96 -3.08 1.09
N GLY A 468 16.16 -3.91 0.42
CA GLY A 468 16.35 -5.36 0.35
C GLY A 468 17.68 -5.73 -0.30
N ASP A 469 18.00 -5.16 -1.47
CA ASP A 469 19.28 -5.35 -2.16
C ASP A 469 20.46 -4.93 -1.27
N THR A 470 20.36 -3.78 -0.60
CA THR A 470 21.45 -3.25 0.23
C THR A 470 21.65 -4.08 1.50
N ALA A 471 20.56 -4.55 2.14
CA ALA A 471 20.64 -5.44 3.30
C ALA A 471 21.20 -6.82 2.94
N SER A 472 20.81 -7.39 1.79
CA SER A 472 21.38 -8.65 1.29
C SER A 472 22.88 -8.51 0.98
N ASN A 473 23.28 -7.39 0.35
CA ASN A 473 24.69 -7.09 0.10
C ASN A 473 25.48 -6.94 1.41
N TYR A 474 24.88 -6.32 2.44
CA TYR A 474 25.47 -6.19 3.76
C TYR A 474 25.71 -7.56 4.41
N LEU A 475 24.72 -8.45 4.40
CA LEU A 475 24.88 -9.83 4.90
C LEU A 475 25.97 -10.59 4.13
N PHE A 476 25.99 -10.47 2.81
CA PHE A 476 27.02 -11.12 1.99
C PHE A 476 28.43 -10.61 2.34
N GLN A 477 28.60 -9.30 2.51
CA GLN A 477 29.87 -8.71 2.90
C GLN A 477 30.30 -9.18 4.29
N GLN A 478 29.38 -9.27 5.25
CA GLN A 478 29.68 -9.82 6.58
C GLN A 478 30.18 -11.25 6.49
N ALA A 479 29.51 -12.10 5.71
CA ALA A 479 29.95 -13.48 5.49
C ALA A 479 31.35 -13.56 4.85
N LEU A 480 31.63 -12.72 3.85
CA LEU A 480 32.95 -12.63 3.21
C LEU A 480 34.03 -12.09 4.16
N SER A 481 33.67 -11.24 5.11
CA SER A 481 34.60 -10.66 6.09
C SER A 481 34.86 -11.58 7.29
N GLY A 482 34.07 -12.64 7.46
CA GLY A 482 34.23 -13.63 8.53
C GLY A 482 35.59 -14.34 8.51
N ALA A 483 36.04 -14.78 9.68
CA ALA A 483 37.37 -15.35 9.96
C ALA A 483 37.68 -16.72 9.29
N GLY A 484 36.93 -17.12 8.26
CA GLY A 484 37.21 -18.32 7.47
C GLY A 484 38.22 -18.06 6.35
N GLY A 485 39.17 -18.97 6.13
CA GLY A 485 40.13 -18.91 5.03
C GLY A 485 39.45 -18.98 3.64
N ALA A 486 40.16 -18.59 2.58
CA ALA A 486 39.60 -18.50 1.21
C ALA A 486 38.90 -19.78 0.74
N ALA A 487 39.35 -20.97 1.16
CA ALA A 487 38.73 -22.25 0.85
C ALA A 487 37.39 -22.49 1.59
N SER A 488 37.23 -21.97 2.81
CA SER A 488 35.95 -22.00 3.55
C SER A 488 34.93 -21.05 2.91
N ARG A 489 35.39 -19.89 2.43
CA ARG A 489 34.58 -18.95 1.64
C ARG A 489 34.17 -19.55 0.29
N LEU A 490 35.08 -20.28 -0.38
CA LEU A 490 34.78 -21.00 -1.62
C LEU A 490 33.81 -22.17 -1.40
N GLY A 491 33.92 -22.88 -0.28
CA GLY A 491 33.01 -23.97 0.09
C GLY A 491 31.58 -23.48 0.38
N GLN A 492 31.44 -22.30 1.00
CA GLN A 492 30.13 -21.63 1.14
C GLN A 492 29.57 -21.28 -0.24
N ILE A 493 30.34 -20.62 -1.12
CA ILE A 493 29.84 -20.19 -2.45
C ILE A 493 29.60 -21.36 -3.43
N SER A 494 30.39 -22.43 -3.36
CA SER A 494 30.37 -23.55 -4.32
C SER A 494 29.18 -24.52 -4.15
N LEU A 495 28.38 -24.37 -3.08
CA LEU A 495 27.25 -25.26 -2.78
C LEU A 495 25.90 -24.77 -3.36
N HIS A 496 25.92 -23.78 -4.26
CA HIS A 496 24.74 -22.91 -4.49
C HIS A 496 24.25 -22.84 -5.94
N LEU A 497 24.74 -23.75 -6.80
CA LEU A 497 24.16 -24.04 -8.10
C LEU A 497 23.69 -25.49 -8.06
N ASP A 498 22.41 -25.72 -7.81
CA ASP A 498 21.83 -27.05 -7.99
C ASP A 498 21.66 -27.31 -9.49
N PRO A 499 22.46 -28.20 -10.11
CA PRO A 499 22.34 -28.50 -11.53
C PRO A 499 20.98 -29.14 -11.89
N ALA A 500 20.26 -29.67 -10.89
CA ALA A 500 18.93 -30.24 -11.06
C ALA A 500 17.80 -29.18 -11.00
N GLN A 501 18.08 -27.95 -10.56
CA GLN A 501 17.14 -26.82 -10.56
C GLN A 501 17.78 -25.55 -11.18
N PRO A 502 17.94 -25.50 -12.51
CA PRO A 502 18.47 -24.33 -13.20
C PRO A 502 17.64 -23.07 -12.89
N GLY A 503 18.31 -22.01 -12.41
CA GLY A 503 17.70 -20.72 -12.05
C GLY A 503 17.52 -20.47 -10.55
N ARG A 504 17.86 -21.43 -9.68
CA ARG A 504 17.81 -21.26 -8.21
C ARG A 504 19.21 -21.07 -7.62
N VAL A 505 19.43 -19.95 -6.93
CA VAL A 505 20.63 -19.70 -6.12
C VAL A 505 20.19 -19.61 -4.66
N THR A 506 20.54 -20.61 -3.87
CA THR A 506 20.29 -20.63 -2.42
C THR A 506 21.61 -20.42 -1.72
N ILE A 507 21.74 -19.42 -0.84
CA ILE A 507 22.98 -19.19 -0.09
C ILE A 507 22.81 -19.58 1.37
N ASP A 508 23.62 -20.53 1.86
CA ASP A 508 23.67 -20.92 3.27
C ASP A 508 24.82 -20.18 3.96
N TRP A 509 24.46 -19.37 4.95
CA TRP A 509 25.35 -18.41 5.60
C TRP A 509 25.92 -18.92 6.94
N ASN A 510 25.72 -20.19 7.28
CA ASN A 510 26.18 -20.74 8.55
C ASN A 510 27.71 -20.80 8.67
N ASN A 511 28.21 -20.27 9.78
CA ASN A 511 29.62 -20.26 10.17
C ASN A 511 30.00 -21.50 11.01
N ALA A 512 29.43 -22.67 10.68
CA ALA A 512 29.74 -23.91 11.38
C ALA A 512 31.06 -24.49 10.87
N GLY A 513 32.15 -24.16 11.55
CA GLY A 513 33.43 -24.83 11.38
C GLY A 513 33.30 -26.33 11.62
N GLY A 514 33.60 -27.14 10.61
CA GLY A 514 33.57 -28.59 10.71
C GLY A 514 34.39 -29.23 9.59
N ALA A 515 35.70 -29.32 9.79
CA ALA A 515 36.55 -30.23 9.04
C ALA A 515 36.12 -31.67 9.37
N GLY A 516 35.74 -32.43 8.35
CA GLY A 516 35.43 -33.85 8.49
C GLY A 516 34.78 -34.40 7.24
N GLY A 517 35.60 -34.88 6.30
CA GLY A 517 35.09 -35.61 5.15
C GLY A 517 34.44 -36.91 5.58
N GLN A 518 33.13 -37.03 5.38
CA GLN A 518 32.43 -38.31 5.19
C GLN A 518 31.11 -38.03 4.47
N GLY A 519 30.83 -38.86 3.46
CA GLY A 519 29.76 -38.65 2.48
C GLY A 519 28.36 -38.57 3.09
N ILE A 520 27.53 -37.72 2.47
CA ILE A 520 26.13 -37.55 2.80
C ILE A 520 25.34 -38.76 2.26
N PRO A 521 24.49 -39.45 3.06
CA PRO A 521 23.55 -40.43 2.54
C PRO A 521 22.39 -39.73 1.83
N ALA A 522 21.99 -40.24 0.67
CA ALA A 522 20.86 -39.77 -0.11
C ALA A 522 19.56 -39.80 0.72
N GLN A 523 18.95 -38.63 0.93
CA GLN A 523 17.61 -38.51 1.50
C GLN A 523 16.63 -38.20 0.36
N GLN A 524 15.56 -39.00 0.29
CA GLN A 524 14.56 -39.01 -0.78
C GLN A 524 13.92 -37.63 -1.00
N THR A 525 14.11 -37.09 -2.20
CA THR A 525 13.47 -35.87 -2.69
C THR A 525 12.03 -36.16 -3.10
N THR A 526 11.07 -35.47 -2.48
CA THR A 526 9.74 -35.25 -3.05
C THR A 526 9.84 -34.11 -4.08
N SER A 527 9.48 -34.42 -5.33
CA SER A 527 9.56 -33.52 -6.46
C SER A 527 8.43 -32.47 -6.44
N ALA A 528 8.78 -31.19 -6.32
CA ALA A 528 7.91 -30.07 -6.69
C ALA A 528 8.53 -29.35 -7.91
N ALA A 529 7.76 -29.24 -8.98
CA ALA A 529 8.19 -28.68 -10.26
C ALA A 529 8.37 -27.16 -10.20
N GLY A 530 9.48 -26.66 -10.78
CA GLY A 530 9.72 -25.23 -10.99
C GLY A 530 8.90 -24.66 -12.16
N PRO A 531 8.72 -23.33 -12.23
CA PRO A 531 7.84 -22.71 -13.21
C PRO A 531 8.49 -22.70 -14.59
N THR A 532 7.76 -23.22 -15.58
CA THR A 532 8.06 -23.09 -17.02
C THR A 532 7.30 -21.88 -17.56
N PRO A 533 7.80 -21.14 -18.58
CA PRO A 533 7.07 -19.99 -19.14
C PRO A 533 5.72 -20.44 -19.70
N VAL A 534 4.64 -19.81 -19.25
CA VAL A 534 3.28 -20.10 -19.70
C VAL A 534 3.08 -19.49 -21.08
N LYS A 535 2.79 -20.33 -22.08
CA LYS A 535 2.20 -19.88 -23.35
C LYS A 535 0.75 -19.44 -23.09
N ASP A 536 0.35 -18.37 -23.78
CA ASP A 536 -0.95 -17.70 -23.68
C ASP A 536 -2.15 -18.62 -23.37
N GLY A 537 -2.92 -18.25 -22.34
CA GLY A 537 -4.32 -18.63 -22.20
C GLY A 537 -4.70 -19.63 -21.09
N GLN A 538 -3.80 -20.01 -20.18
CA GLN A 538 -4.16 -20.86 -19.03
C GLN A 538 -4.02 -20.11 -17.70
N LYS A 539 -5.14 -19.98 -16.97
CA LYS A 539 -5.17 -19.52 -15.57
C LYS A 539 -4.24 -20.38 -14.73
N ALA A 540 -3.48 -19.74 -13.83
CA ALA A 540 -2.59 -20.41 -12.89
C ALA A 540 -3.32 -21.54 -12.12
N SER A 541 -2.69 -22.70 -12.00
CA SER A 541 -3.21 -23.81 -11.21
C SER A 541 -3.21 -23.47 -9.72
N LYS A 542 -4.35 -23.68 -9.05
CA LYS A 542 -4.55 -23.43 -7.61
C LYS A 542 -3.51 -24.18 -6.74
N PRO A 543 -2.95 -23.55 -5.69
CA PRO A 543 -2.10 -24.24 -4.71
C PRO A 543 -2.86 -25.30 -3.90
N ASN A 544 -2.12 -26.25 -3.34
CA ASN A 544 -2.58 -27.44 -2.61
C ASN A 544 -3.48 -27.15 -1.40
N ASN A 545 -4.44 -28.06 -1.19
CA ASN A 545 -5.51 -28.12 -0.18
C ASN A 545 -5.28 -27.35 1.14
N PRO A 546 -6.11 -26.31 1.43
CA PRO A 546 -6.34 -25.83 2.79
C PRO A 546 -6.93 -26.95 3.66
N LYS A 547 -6.82 -26.85 4.99
CA LYS A 547 -7.67 -27.63 5.92
C LYS A 547 -9.11 -27.56 5.42
N GLU A 548 -9.81 -28.71 5.32
CA GLU A 548 -11.19 -28.79 4.81
C GLU A 548 -12.08 -27.74 5.50
N PHE A 549 -12.31 -26.62 4.81
CA PHE A 549 -13.23 -25.58 5.25
C PHE A 549 -14.64 -26.09 4.99
N THR A 550 -15.48 -26.06 6.03
CA THR A 550 -16.87 -26.48 5.93
C THR A 550 -17.77 -25.41 6.51
N ILE A 551 -18.88 -25.13 5.82
CA ILE A 551 -19.90 -24.20 6.30
C ILE A 551 -20.83 -24.99 7.24
N PRO A 552 -21.02 -24.56 8.49
CA PRO A 552 -21.94 -25.24 9.41
C PRO A 552 -23.35 -25.34 8.83
N GLU A 553 -24.03 -26.47 9.06
CA GLU A 553 -25.40 -26.69 8.56
C GLU A 553 -26.47 -25.82 9.24
N LYS A 554 -26.10 -25.09 10.30
CA LYS A 554 -26.98 -24.20 11.04
C LYS A 554 -27.53 -23.13 10.10
N GLU A 555 -28.84 -22.94 10.12
CA GLU A 555 -29.54 -21.98 9.26
C GLU A 555 -30.03 -20.77 10.04
N PHE A 556 -29.95 -19.59 9.43
CA PHE A 556 -30.44 -18.33 9.99
C PHE A 556 -31.30 -17.59 8.97
N THR A 557 -32.36 -16.90 9.41
CA THR A 557 -33.12 -16.00 8.52
C THR A 557 -32.47 -14.62 8.43
N MET A 558 -32.77 -13.86 7.37
CA MET A 558 -32.25 -12.49 7.26
C MET A 558 -32.80 -11.57 8.36
N GLU A 559 -33.98 -11.84 8.90
CA GLU A 559 -34.53 -11.12 10.06
C GLU A 559 -33.76 -11.43 11.36
N GLU A 560 -33.19 -12.63 11.50
CA GLU A 560 -32.30 -12.95 12.60
C GLU A 560 -30.98 -12.19 12.45
N VAL A 561 -30.34 -12.27 11.27
CA VAL A 561 -29.11 -11.54 10.96
C VAL A 561 -29.28 -10.03 11.21
N ALA A 562 -30.41 -9.44 10.79
CA ALA A 562 -30.69 -8.02 10.93
C ALA A 562 -30.71 -7.49 12.39
N LYS A 563 -30.85 -8.37 13.39
CA LYS A 563 -30.80 -8.01 14.81
C LYS A 563 -29.35 -7.76 15.29
N HIS A 564 -28.37 -8.37 14.64
CA HIS A 564 -26.96 -8.29 14.97
C HIS A 564 -26.30 -7.13 14.20
N ASN A 565 -26.68 -5.90 14.56
CA ASN A 565 -26.36 -4.68 13.82
C ASN A 565 -25.58 -3.62 14.62
N THR A 566 -24.88 -4.05 15.68
CA THR A 566 -24.08 -3.18 16.56
C THR A 566 -22.61 -3.55 16.49
N LYS A 567 -21.73 -2.73 17.08
CA LYS A 567 -20.28 -3.00 17.06
C LYS A 567 -19.93 -4.27 17.86
N GLU A 568 -20.62 -4.47 18.98
CA GLU A 568 -20.39 -5.58 19.91
C GLU A 568 -21.16 -6.85 19.53
N ASP A 569 -22.10 -6.74 18.59
CA ASP A 569 -22.94 -7.83 18.08
C ASP A 569 -23.21 -7.61 16.59
N LEU A 570 -22.31 -8.14 15.75
CA LEU A 570 -22.17 -7.80 14.35
C LEU A 570 -22.17 -9.05 13.47
N TRP A 571 -23.27 -9.30 12.77
CA TRP A 571 -23.33 -10.35 11.76
C TRP A 571 -23.45 -9.77 10.36
N VAL A 572 -22.92 -10.50 9.38
CA VAL A 572 -23.04 -10.20 7.94
C VAL A 572 -23.29 -11.48 7.16
N VAL A 573 -23.94 -11.35 6.02
CA VAL A 573 -24.06 -12.43 5.03
C VAL A 573 -23.12 -12.18 3.86
N VAL A 574 -22.40 -13.21 3.44
CA VAL A 574 -21.60 -13.20 2.21
C VAL A 574 -21.86 -14.50 1.46
N LYS A 575 -22.34 -14.41 0.22
CA LYS A 575 -22.62 -15.58 -0.65
C LYS A 575 -23.49 -16.64 0.03
N GLY A 576 -24.51 -16.20 0.78
CA GLY A 576 -25.40 -17.07 1.54
C GLY A 576 -24.78 -17.69 2.81
N VAL A 577 -23.53 -17.36 3.14
CA VAL A 577 -22.83 -17.74 4.38
C VAL A 577 -23.06 -16.68 5.44
N VAL A 578 -23.43 -17.10 6.66
CA VAL A 578 -23.65 -16.21 7.80
C VAL A 578 -22.38 -16.18 8.65
N MET A 579 -21.87 -14.98 8.90
CA MET A 579 -20.64 -14.76 9.65
C MET A 579 -20.89 -13.87 10.86
N ASP A 580 -20.38 -14.29 12.03
CA ASP A 580 -20.26 -13.46 13.23
C ASP A 580 -18.88 -12.80 13.23
N LEU A 581 -18.84 -11.48 13.02
CA LEU A 581 -17.58 -10.72 12.95
C LEU A 581 -17.30 -9.91 14.21
N SER A 582 -18.07 -10.10 15.28
CA SER A 582 -18.00 -9.26 16.49
C SER A 582 -16.60 -9.24 17.11
N ASN A 583 -15.92 -10.39 17.12
CA ASN A 583 -14.55 -10.52 17.67
C ASN A 583 -13.44 -10.35 16.64
N TRP A 584 -13.79 -10.09 15.37
CA TRP A 584 -12.83 -9.98 14.26
C TRP A 584 -12.85 -8.59 13.61
N LEU A 585 -13.80 -7.74 13.98
CA LEU A 585 -14.03 -6.42 13.40
C LEU A 585 -12.76 -5.56 13.34
N GLU A 586 -11.98 -5.54 14.42
CA GLU A 586 -10.74 -4.76 14.54
C GLU A 586 -9.56 -5.41 13.79
N GLU A 587 -9.68 -6.69 13.40
CA GLU A 587 -8.67 -7.43 12.64
C GLU A 587 -8.83 -7.27 11.12
N HIS A 588 -9.98 -6.73 10.66
CA HIS A 588 -10.27 -6.61 9.24
C HIS A 588 -9.30 -5.63 8.54
N PRO A 589 -8.69 -6.02 7.40
CA PRO A 589 -7.66 -5.22 6.72
C PRO A 589 -8.12 -3.84 6.24
N GLY A 590 -9.39 -3.75 5.83
CA GLY A 590 -10.03 -2.51 5.41
C GLY A 590 -10.38 -1.58 6.57
N GLY A 591 -10.18 -2.03 7.81
CA GLY A 591 -10.62 -1.39 9.05
C GLY A 591 -12.08 -1.71 9.42
N PRO A 592 -12.48 -1.42 10.67
CA PRO A 592 -13.83 -1.72 11.20
C PRO A 592 -14.96 -1.16 10.35
N GLN A 593 -14.83 0.09 9.90
CA GLN A 593 -15.89 0.78 9.16
C GLN A 593 -16.28 0.05 7.86
N ALA A 594 -15.34 -0.69 7.25
CA ALA A 594 -15.62 -1.44 6.04
C ALA A 594 -16.69 -2.52 6.24
N ILE A 595 -16.71 -3.14 7.41
CA ILE A 595 -17.70 -4.16 7.83
C ILE A 595 -18.93 -3.46 8.42
N MET A 596 -18.73 -2.42 9.24
CA MET A 596 -19.83 -1.73 9.92
C MET A 596 -20.87 -1.11 8.97
N ASN A 597 -20.51 -0.87 7.71
CA ASN A 597 -21.47 -0.41 6.70
C ASN A 597 -22.54 -1.46 6.34
N PHE A 598 -22.30 -2.73 6.70
CA PHE A 598 -23.12 -3.89 6.32
C PHE A 598 -23.67 -4.67 7.50
N MET A 599 -23.54 -4.19 8.74
CA MET A 599 -24.00 -4.93 9.93
C MET A 599 -25.49 -5.28 9.80
N GLY A 600 -25.80 -6.55 10.06
CA GLY A 600 -27.15 -7.10 9.92
C GLY A 600 -27.65 -7.21 8.48
N ARG A 601 -26.77 -7.14 7.47
CA ARG A 601 -27.14 -7.13 6.04
C ARG A 601 -26.32 -8.13 5.24
N ASP A 602 -26.80 -8.37 4.02
CA ASP A 602 -26.04 -9.05 2.98
C ASP A 602 -25.00 -8.08 2.38
N ALA A 603 -23.75 -8.53 2.35
CA ALA A 603 -22.57 -7.82 1.87
C ALA A 603 -21.93 -8.54 0.66
N THR A 604 -22.66 -9.46 0.01
CA THR A 604 -22.13 -10.30 -1.08
C THR A 604 -21.56 -9.47 -2.22
N GLU A 605 -22.31 -8.48 -2.70
CA GLU A 605 -21.87 -7.63 -3.82
C GLU A 605 -20.57 -6.90 -3.47
N GLU A 606 -20.50 -6.27 -2.30
CA GLU A 606 -19.30 -5.56 -1.87
C GLU A 606 -18.13 -6.48 -1.50
N PHE A 607 -18.40 -7.70 -1.06
CA PHE A 607 -17.39 -8.72 -0.87
C PHE A 607 -16.77 -9.13 -2.21
N GLU A 608 -17.60 -9.51 -3.20
CA GLU A 608 -17.16 -9.91 -4.54
C GLU A 608 -16.40 -8.79 -5.26
N MET A 609 -16.71 -7.53 -4.96
CA MET A 609 -15.97 -6.38 -5.49
C MET A 609 -14.53 -6.26 -4.96
N LEU A 610 -14.15 -6.92 -3.87
CA LEU A 610 -12.86 -6.67 -3.21
C LEU A 610 -12.11 -7.95 -2.86
N HIS A 611 -12.81 -9.08 -2.79
CA HIS A 611 -12.30 -10.33 -2.26
C HIS A 611 -12.64 -11.47 -3.23
N ASP A 612 -11.72 -12.42 -3.31
CA ASP A 612 -11.98 -13.71 -3.97
C ASP A 612 -12.52 -14.69 -2.91
N ASP A 613 -13.19 -15.76 -3.33
CA ASP A 613 -13.92 -16.66 -2.42
C ASP A 613 -13.01 -17.35 -1.40
N GLU A 614 -11.75 -17.57 -1.77
CA GLU A 614 -10.71 -18.17 -0.93
C GLU A 614 -10.37 -17.30 0.32
N VAL A 615 -10.76 -16.02 0.34
CA VAL A 615 -10.49 -15.10 1.46
C VAL A 615 -11.18 -15.54 2.74
N ILE A 616 -12.44 -15.98 2.70
CA ILE A 616 -13.16 -16.42 3.90
C ILE A 616 -12.53 -17.70 4.48
N PRO A 617 -12.35 -18.79 3.70
CA PRO A 617 -11.70 -20.01 4.18
C PRO A 617 -10.29 -19.75 4.72
N LYS A 618 -9.52 -18.86 4.08
CA LYS A 618 -8.13 -18.60 4.46
C LYS A 618 -7.99 -17.72 5.70
N TYR A 619 -8.76 -16.64 5.80
CA TYR A 619 -8.51 -15.59 6.81
C TYR A 619 -9.58 -15.49 7.91
N ALA A 620 -10.82 -15.93 7.66
CA ALA A 620 -11.90 -15.84 8.62
C ALA A 620 -12.71 -17.15 8.80
N PRO A 621 -12.11 -18.35 8.75
CA PRO A 621 -12.88 -19.60 8.78
C PRO A 621 -13.66 -19.78 10.09
N GLN A 622 -13.10 -19.29 11.21
CA GLN A 622 -13.73 -19.39 12.54
C GLN A 622 -14.92 -18.46 12.72
N GLN A 623 -15.09 -17.46 11.84
CA GLN A 623 -16.20 -16.50 11.93
C GLN A 623 -17.46 -17.02 11.24
N VAL A 624 -17.37 -18.12 10.50
CA VAL A 624 -18.50 -18.71 9.78
C VAL A 624 -19.36 -19.52 10.75
N ILE A 625 -20.59 -19.07 10.98
CA ILE A 625 -21.51 -19.67 11.97
C ILE A 625 -22.64 -20.48 11.34
N GLY A 626 -22.86 -20.36 10.02
CA GLY A 626 -23.85 -21.14 9.28
C GLY A 626 -24.20 -20.54 7.92
N ARG A 627 -25.44 -20.78 7.46
CA ARG A 627 -25.94 -20.34 6.16
C ARG A 627 -27.32 -19.68 6.25
N VAL A 628 -27.69 -18.91 5.23
CA VAL A 628 -29.02 -18.30 5.14
C VAL A 628 -30.05 -19.37 4.82
N LYS A 629 -31.14 -19.40 5.60
CA LYS A 629 -32.24 -20.35 5.44
C LYS A 629 -32.84 -20.26 4.05
N GLY A 630 -32.93 -21.39 3.35
CA GLY A 630 -33.49 -21.47 2.00
C GLY A 630 -32.58 -20.92 0.90
N GLN A 631 -31.33 -20.57 1.20
CA GLN A 631 -30.32 -20.22 0.22
C GLN A 631 -29.21 -21.27 0.21
N THR A 632 -28.77 -21.67 -0.99
CA THR A 632 -27.56 -22.48 -1.15
C THR A 632 -26.35 -21.55 -1.17
N PRO A 633 -25.37 -21.72 -0.27
CA PRO A 633 -24.16 -20.91 -0.30
C PRO A 633 -23.44 -21.04 -1.65
N SER A 634 -23.00 -19.91 -2.20
CA SER A 634 -22.30 -19.82 -3.49
C SER A 634 -20.80 -19.55 -3.36
N LEU A 635 -20.26 -19.66 -2.14
CA LEU A 635 -18.84 -19.51 -1.86
C LEU A 635 -18.08 -20.72 -2.45
N GLU A 636 -17.19 -20.47 -3.41
CA GLU A 636 -16.30 -21.49 -3.96
C GLU A 636 -15.21 -21.85 -2.93
N ILE A 637 -15.32 -23.04 -2.35
CA ILE A 637 -14.39 -23.57 -1.34
C ILE A 637 -13.14 -24.18 -1.98
#